data_AF-A0AA97AJN9-F1
#
_entry.id   AF-A0AA97AJN9-F1
#
_cell.length_a   1.000
_cell.length_b   1.000
_cell.length_c   1.000
_cell.angle_alpha   90.00
_cell.angle_beta   90.00
_cell.angle_gamma   90.00
#
_symmetry.space_group_name_H-M   'P 1'
#
loop_
_entity.id
_entity.type
_entity.pdbx_description
1 polymer ?
#
loop_
_entity_poly.entity_id
_entity_poly.type
_entity_poly.pdbx_seq_one_letter_code
_entity_poly.pdbx_strand_id
1 'polypeptide(L)'
;MQQGLLYHALLDSEVYNYDENYTTTNTVTTTTNTGVYRPQVVLSLTGLTDVAGFKAAWQRALDRHPSLRTAFQWQRREQPFQVVYRQVELPWQQQNWRSLSSHQHHLAAFLDQDRQQGFNLKTPPLMRLTLIQTGDTDYYLVWTQHHLILDGWSAGLVLQQVFSDYQAAYQQQQQSAIPSSRPYRDYIAWLQQQDLSLAKTFWQSQLQGFTTPTVLPIRTQPPNPLPQHPHWSEQILALSPTTTAALKSLAQQHHFTLNTLVQAAFGLLLSRYSQENDVLFGTTVAGRPAGLAGSETMVGLFINTLPVRLQIPVQAELIPWLQQVQLQQAEALQYDYTPLLDIQTWSEIPRGTPLFDSLLVFENYPIDAALLQHSSGLRLTQVQTVEWTSLPLTLIVSASNQFTFKLKFDQQQFAPSAIDRLLHHLQTLLTSIATNPHQRLVNLPLLTPAEQQQLDSWNQTRSAYPQTCLHQLFEAQCHHSPDAIAARFDPFPVPRSSNQLTYSQLNARANQLAHYLYAIGISLETPIGLYLDRSLDLAIAILAVLKAGAAYVPLDPSYPTERLNFMLKDAQIQLVLSHSSLDSTENSRSNLSFNSCSTIKFIPLDPLWEQIAEMPITNLDLPIALDQSIYIMYTSGSTGQPKGVINTHRGLVNRLIWMQQEYHLAPTDRVLQKTPFSFDVSVWEFFWPWLTGACLVIAPPDAHRDSAALVQLIQTQQITTLHFVPSMLQVVLEEPELADCSSLQRLFCSGEALSCELASRCRNLLSAALHNLYGPTEAAIDVSCFPAEPAEVFQTAESVPIGKPVSNIQLYILDSHLNSVPVGVPGELYITGIGLARGYLHQPALTAETFIPNPFINSSQPDSSRFSRLYRTGDRACYLPDGTIRFLGRCDTQVKLRGYRIELGEIEAVLAQHPAIQQAIVTLTPHPHPQLVAHLLPSPPPLVRRGSRATSPPPDLTSFLRTHLPDALIPTHFVWLDQLPLSPNGKLDRRALPTPAQPTRTVVPPRNPTEAIVAAIWGEVLQLETFSIEDSFFELGGNSLLATRINSRLRQAFQLELPLRSLLERPTVAGLAERIDVMQTTLKQTAPPTHQPGRKEIEL
;
A
#
# COMPACT_ATOMS: atom_id res chain seq x y z
N MET A 1 24.78 25.14 -16.15
CA MET A 1 23.33 25.44 -16.15
C MET A 1 22.81 26.02 -17.47
N GLN A 2 23.34 27.13 -18.00
CA GLN A 2 22.84 27.76 -19.26
C GLN A 2 22.76 26.80 -20.46
N GLN A 3 23.71 25.87 -20.62
CA GLN A 3 23.65 24.85 -21.69
C GLN A 3 22.49 23.87 -21.51
N GLY A 4 22.19 23.43 -20.28
CA GLY A 4 21.05 22.55 -19.99
C GLY A 4 19.71 23.27 -20.17
N LEU A 5 19.62 24.53 -19.74
CA LEU A 5 18.45 25.38 -19.99
C LEU A 5 18.24 25.64 -21.48
N LEU A 6 19.32 25.85 -22.23
CA LEU A 6 19.26 25.97 -23.68
C LEU A 6 18.75 24.66 -24.29
N TYR A 7 19.27 23.49 -23.90
CA TYR A 7 18.78 22.19 -24.38
C TYR A 7 17.27 22.00 -24.14
N HIS A 8 16.77 22.30 -22.94
CA HIS A 8 15.33 22.21 -22.65
C HIS A 8 14.50 23.25 -23.40
N ALA A 9 14.98 24.50 -23.49
CA ALA A 9 14.30 25.54 -24.27
C ALA A 9 14.30 25.21 -25.77
N LEU A 10 15.28 24.43 -26.26
CA LEU A 10 15.32 23.94 -27.62
C LEU A 10 14.31 22.83 -27.87
N LEU A 11 14.17 21.87 -26.95
CA LEU A 11 13.11 20.86 -26.99
C LEU A 11 11.70 21.50 -26.99
N ASP A 12 11.52 22.61 -26.27
CA ASP A 12 10.30 23.42 -26.29
C ASP A 12 10.11 24.21 -27.61
N SER A 13 11.16 24.41 -28.42
CA SER A 13 11.16 25.27 -29.61
C SER A 13 11.34 24.55 -30.97
N GLU A 14 11.82 23.30 -30.99
CA GLU A 14 12.19 22.55 -32.21
C GLU A 14 11.02 21.94 -33.00
N VAL A 15 9.85 22.57 -33.01
CA VAL A 15 8.76 22.26 -33.97
C VAL A 15 8.59 23.36 -35.02
N TYR A 16 9.56 24.26 -35.20
CA TYR A 16 9.57 25.22 -36.31
C TYR A 16 10.68 24.96 -37.33
N ASN A 17 10.24 24.44 -38.48
CA ASN A 17 10.88 24.38 -39.80
C ASN A 17 12.07 23.42 -40.02
N TYR A 18 11.74 22.21 -40.48
CA TYR A 18 12.40 21.60 -41.64
C TYR A 18 11.31 21.16 -42.63
N ASP A 19 10.98 22.02 -43.58
CA ASP A 19 10.33 21.62 -44.83
C ASP A 19 10.71 22.61 -45.94
N GLU A 20 11.71 22.24 -46.73
CA GLU A 20 11.79 22.67 -48.13
C GLU A 20 11.18 21.54 -48.96
N ASN A 21 10.04 21.83 -49.58
CA ASN A 21 9.27 21.04 -50.56
C ASN A 21 8.21 20.06 -50.03
N TYR A 22 6.96 20.50 -49.89
CA TYR A 22 5.79 20.10 -50.72
C TYR A 22 4.48 20.65 -50.13
N THR A 23 3.50 20.87 -51.00
CA THR A 23 2.18 21.47 -50.76
C THR A 23 1.22 20.62 -49.92
N THR A 24 0.48 21.31 -49.03
CA THR A 24 -0.88 21.04 -48.49
C THR A 24 -1.14 19.71 -47.78
N THR A 25 -1.29 19.74 -46.45
CA THR A 25 -2.55 19.43 -45.71
C THR A 25 -2.39 19.74 -44.22
N ASN A 26 -3.48 20.20 -43.59
CA ASN A 26 -3.58 20.57 -42.17
C ASN A 26 -2.85 19.63 -41.21
N THR A 27 -1.73 20.08 -40.67
CA THR A 27 -1.13 19.56 -39.44
C THR A 27 -1.55 20.45 -38.29
N VAL A 28 -2.42 19.95 -37.41
CA VAL A 28 -2.56 20.48 -36.06
C VAL A 28 -1.27 20.12 -35.33
N THR A 29 -0.31 21.04 -35.34
CA THR A 29 0.93 20.94 -34.57
C THR A 29 0.62 21.24 -33.12
N THR A 30 0.51 20.19 -32.30
CA THR A 30 0.49 20.30 -30.83
C THR A 30 1.87 20.74 -30.35
N THR A 31 2.05 22.03 -30.11
CA THR A 31 3.21 22.61 -29.44
C THR A 31 3.19 22.28 -27.93
N THR A 32 4.21 21.59 -27.43
CA THR A 32 4.49 21.48 -25.98
C THR A 32 5.20 22.74 -25.49
N ASN A 33 4.44 23.76 -25.06
CA ASN A 33 4.99 25.06 -24.64
C ASN A 33 4.93 25.17 -23.11
N THR A 34 5.94 24.67 -22.40
CA THR A 34 5.85 24.42 -20.95
C THR A 34 5.94 25.65 -20.04
N GLY A 35 6.24 26.85 -20.54
CA GLY A 35 6.29 28.08 -19.72
C GLY A 35 7.45 28.20 -18.69
N VAL A 36 8.14 27.10 -18.37
CA VAL A 36 9.02 26.93 -17.18
C VAL A 36 10.15 27.99 -17.06
N TYR A 37 10.80 28.37 -18.16
CA TYR A 37 11.96 29.29 -18.12
C TYR A 37 11.65 30.76 -18.42
N ARG A 38 10.38 31.15 -18.29
CA ARG A 38 9.88 32.52 -18.54
C ARG A 38 9.30 33.12 -17.27
N PRO A 39 10.13 33.47 -16.27
CA PRO A 39 9.67 34.20 -15.11
C PRO A 39 9.02 35.53 -15.52
N GLN A 40 7.93 35.87 -14.83
CA GLN A 40 7.26 37.16 -14.95
C GLN A 40 7.28 37.86 -13.58
N VAL A 41 7.82 39.08 -13.55
CA VAL A 41 7.78 39.95 -12.37
C VAL A 41 6.73 41.04 -12.62
N VAL A 42 5.74 41.12 -11.74
CA VAL A 42 4.69 42.13 -11.80
C VAL A 42 4.88 43.12 -10.67
N LEU A 43 5.05 44.39 -11.03
CA LEU A 43 5.17 45.51 -10.08
C LEU A 43 3.88 46.31 -10.09
N SER A 44 3.28 46.50 -8.91
CA SER A 44 2.18 47.45 -8.73
C SER A 44 2.75 48.81 -8.35
N LEU A 45 2.57 49.79 -9.23
CA LEU A 45 3.15 51.12 -9.14
C LEU A 45 2.03 52.14 -8.93
N THR A 46 2.24 53.08 -8.02
CA THR A 46 1.32 54.20 -7.75
C THR A 46 2.10 55.51 -7.76
N GLY A 47 1.51 56.58 -8.30
CA GLY A 47 2.17 57.89 -8.40
C GLY A 47 3.20 58.02 -9.54
N LEU A 48 3.15 57.15 -10.55
CA LEU A 48 4.02 57.27 -11.73
C LEU A 48 3.52 58.39 -12.66
N THR A 49 4.22 59.53 -12.67
CA THR A 49 3.87 60.71 -13.48
C THR A 49 4.74 60.90 -14.73
N ASP A 50 6.00 60.47 -14.70
CA ASP A 50 6.93 60.53 -15.83
C ASP A 50 7.22 59.13 -16.41
N VAL A 51 6.29 58.64 -17.24
CA VAL A 51 6.43 57.35 -17.92
C VAL A 51 7.63 57.34 -18.88
N ALA A 52 7.94 58.47 -19.52
CA ALA A 52 9.05 58.56 -20.47
C ALA A 52 10.41 58.44 -19.77
N GLY A 53 10.58 59.13 -18.63
CA GLY A 53 11.75 58.99 -17.77
C GLY A 53 11.91 57.59 -17.21
N PHE A 54 10.80 56.93 -16.85
CA PHE A 54 10.83 55.54 -16.36
C PHE A 54 11.24 54.55 -17.46
N LYS A 55 10.70 54.68 -18.68
CA LYS A 55 11.15 53.90 -19.84
C LYS A 55 12.64 54.14 -20.13
N ALA A 56 13.10 55.38 -20.05
CA ALA A 56 14.51 55.73 -20.25
C ALA A 56 15.42 55.10 -19.18
N ALA A 57 14.97 55.00 -17.93
CA ALA A 57 15.70 54.31 -16.86
C ALA A 57 15.87 52.81 -17.15
N TRP A 58 14.83 52.14 -17.65
CA TRP A 58 14.93 50.74 -18.10
C TRP A 58 15.89 50.56 -19.29
N GLN A 59 15.85 51.46 -20.28
CA GLN A 59 16.79 51.41 -21.41
C GLN A 59 18.24 51.57 -20.92
N ARG A 60 18.50 52.48 -19.97
CA ARG A 60 19.83 52.64 -19.36
C ARG A 60 20.30 51.38 -18.64
N ALA A 61 19.42 50.71 -17.89
CA ALA A 61 19.76 49.44 -17.24
C ALA A 61 20.10 48.35 -18.25
N LEU A 62 19.32 48.24 -19.35
CA LEU A 62 19.58 47.32 -20.47
C LEU A 62 20.93 47.60 -21.14
N ASP A 63 21.26 48.86 -21.39
CA ASP A 63 22.53 49.26 -21.99
C ASP A 63 23.72 48.97 -21.06
N ARG A 64 23.54 49.18 -19.75
CA ARG A 64 24.57 48.99 -18.73
C ARG A 64 24.96 47.52 -18.54
N HIS A 65 24.01 46.59 -18.65
CA HIS A 65 24.24 45.17 -18.34
C HIS A 65 24.35 44.32 -19.62
N PRO A 66 25.56 43.84 -19.99
CA PRO A 66 25.76 43.02 -21.19
C PRO A 66 24.81 41.83 -21.32
N SER A 67 24.50 41.15 -20.20
CA SER A 67 23.62 39.98 -20.15
C SER A 67 22.22 40.25 -20.73
N LEU A 68 21.70 41.48 -20.60
CA LEU A 68 20.39 41.87 -21.13
C LEU A 68 20.37 42.06 -22.66
N ARG A 69 21.56 42.16 -23.27
CA ARG A 69 21.78 42.33 -24.72
C ARG A 69 22.40 41.08 -25.35
N THR A 70 22.33 39.95 -24.66
CA THR A 70 22.88 38.67 -25.11
C THR A 70 21.86 37.85 -25.88
N ALA A 71 22.30 37.26 -26.99
CA ALA A 71 21.60 36.19 -27.71
C ALA A 71 22.41 34.89 -27.70
N PHE A 72 21.73 33.78 -27.99
CA PHE A 72 22.31 32.43 -28.00
C PHE A 72 22.32 31.86 -29.41
N GLN A 73 23.46 31.30 -29.83
CA GLN A 73 23.66 30.70 -31.15
C GLN A 73 24.19 29.28 -31.00
N TRP A 74 23.43 28.28 -31.44
CA TRP A 74 23.77 26.85 -31.29
C TRP A 74 23.72 26.07 -32.61
N GLN A 75 22.95 26.54 -33.59
CA GLN A 75 22.73 25.81 -34.84
C GLN A 75 24.02 25.67 -35.65
N ARG A 76 24.29 24.44 -36.14
CA ARG A 76 25.45 24.09 -36.97
C ARG A 76 26.80 24.38 -36.29
N ARG A 77 26.88 24.21 -34.96
CA ARG A 77 28.11 24.38 -34.19
C ARG A 77 28.28 23.24 -33.19
N GLU A 78 29.53 22.91 -32.88
CA GLU A 78 29.87 21.89 -31.88
C GLU A 78 29.53 22.34 -30.45
N GLN A 79 29.54 23.65 -30.18
CA GLN A 79 29.18 24.23 -28.89
C GLN A 79 28.33 25.51 -29.06
N PRO A 80 27.40 25.79 -28.14
CA PRO A 80 26.61 27.02 -28.16
C PRO A 80 27.43 28.24 -27.73
N PHE A 81 27.17 29.39 -28.37
CA PHE A 81 27.82 30.68 -28.08
C PHE A 81 26.83 31.71 -27.54
N GLN A 82 27.33 32.56 -26.64
CA GLN A 82 26.67 33.79 -26.21
C GLN A 82 27.22 34.97 -27.02
N VAL A 83 26.33 35.76 -27.63
CA VAL A 83 26.68 36.93 -28.43
C VAL A 83 26.11 38.18 -27.78
N VAL A 84 26.99 39.05 -27.27
CA VAL A 84 26.62 40.35 -26.67
C VAL A 84 26.55 41.41 -27.76
N TYR A 85 25.37 41.97 -27.99
CA TYR A 85 25.16 43.03 -28.98
C TYR A 85 25.57 44.39 -28.41
N ARG A 86 26.12 45.29 -29.23
CA ARG A 86 26.60 46.62 -28.76
C ARG A 86 25.48 47.55 -28.27
N GLN A 87 24.30 47.48 -28.88
CA GLN A 87 23.11 48.23 -28.53
C GLN A 87 21.88 47.40 -28.92
N VAL A 88 20.82 47.50 -28.12
CA VAL A 88 19.53 46.85 -28.38
C VAL A 88 18.43 47.78 -27.86
N GLU A 89 17.33 47.91 -28.60
CA GLU A 89 16.18 48.71 -28.16
C GLU A 89 15.33 47.91 -27.17
N LEU A 90 14.86 48.55 -26.11
CA LEU A 90 13.98 47.98 -25.10
C LEU A 90 12.57 47.71 -25.67
N PRO A 91 12.08 46.45 -25.70
CA PRO A 91 10.70 46.15 -26.05
C PRO A 91 9.76 46.66 -24.96
N TRP A 92 9.00 47.70 -25.30
CA TRP A 92 8.10 48.40 -24.39
C TRP A 92 6.71 48.49 -24.98
N GLN A 93 5.74 47.90 -24.29
CA GLN A 93 4.32 48.01 -24.64
C GLN A 93 3.57 48.78 -23.55
N GLN A 94 2.52 49.49 -23.95
CA GLN A 94 1.64 50.20 -23.03
C GLN A 94 0.19 49.85 -23.31
N GLN A 95 -0.57 49.54 -22.26
CA GLN A 95 -2.00 49.25 -22.34
C GLN A 95 -2.78 50.17 -21.39
N ASN A 96 -4.02 50.48 -21.75
CA ASN A 96 -4.92 51.27 -20.91
C ASN A 96 -6.09 50.40 -20.45
N TRP A 97 -6.13 50.09 -19.16
CA TRP A 97 -7.14 49.26 -18.53
C TRP A 97 -8.08 50.05 -17.61
N ARG A 98 -7.98 51.39 -17.56
CA ARG A 98 -8.78 52.24 -16.66
C ARG A 98 -10.29 52.01 -16.75
N SER A 99 -10.79 51.55 -17.89
CA SER A 99 -12.22 51.26 -18.12
C SER A 99 -12.62 49.80 -17.84
N LEU A 100 -11.68 48.92 -17.51
CA LEU A 100 -11.96 47.52 -17.22
C LEU A 100 -12.35 47.34 -15.75
N SER A 101 -13.40 46.56 -15.49
CA SER A 101 -13.68 46.04 -14.15
C SER A 101 -12.75 44.87 -13.83
N SER A 102 -12.44 44.65 -12.55
CA SER A 102 -11.71 43.45 -12.09
C SER A 102 -10.32 43.28 -12.70
N HIS A 103 -9.46 44.31 -12.61
CA HIS A 103 -8.11 44.32 -13.18
C HIS A 103 -7.27 43.05 -12.86
N GLN A 104 -7.42 42.46 -11.66
CA GLN A 104 -6.69 41.26 -11.27
C GLN A 104 -7.03 40.02 -12.12
N HIS A 105 -8.30 39.85 -12.51
CA HIS A 105 -8.70 38.71 -13.34
C HIS A 105 -8.13 38.83 -14.76
N HIS A 106 -8.21 40.03 -15.33
CA HIS A 106 -7.61 40.34 -16.63
C HIS A 106 -6.08 40.21 -16.60
N LEU A 107 -5.44 40.58 -15.48
CA LEU A 107 -3.99 40.43 -15.30
C LEU A 107 -3.58 38.96 -15.37
N ALA A 108 -4.29 38.06 -14.69
CA ALA A 108 -3.96 36.63 -14.73
C ALA A 108 -4.02 36.06 -16.15
N ALA A 109 -5.07 36.39 -16.92
CA ALA A 109 -5.19 35.96 -18.31
C ALA A 109 -4.10 36.58 -19.21
N PHE A 110 -3.77 37.86 -19.00
CA PHE A 110 -2.69 38.53 -19.71
C PHE A 110 -1.33 37.88 -19.44
N LEU A 111 -1.04 37.55 -18.18
CA LEU A 111 0.23 36.90 -17.79
C LEU A 111 0.40 35.56 -18.49
N ASP A 112 -0.66 34.74 -18.56
CA ASP A 112 -0.63 33.46 -19.27
C ASP A 112 -0.41 33.64 -20.77
N GLN A 113 -1.20 34.53 -21.41
CA GLN A 113 -1.05 34.83 -22.83
C GLN A 113 0.34 35.36 -23.18
N ASP A 114 0.87 36.31 -22.39
CA ASP A 114 2.21 36.85 -22.57
C ASP A 114 3.26 35.73 -22.45
N ARG A 115 3.16 34.87 -21.42
CA ARG A 115 4.11 33.77 -21.23
C ARG A 115 4.13 32.84 -22.44
N GLN A 116 2.96 32.52 -23.02
CA GLN A 116 2.84 31.67 -24.20
C GLN A 116 3.54 32.24 -25.44
N GLN A 117 3.70 33.56 -25.57
CA GLN A 117 4.41 34.19 -26.72
C GLN A 117 5.87 33.74 -26.86
N GLY A 118 6.51 33.31 -25.76
CA GLY A 118 7.88 32.80 -25.80
C GLY A 118 8.95 33.87 -26.09
N PHE A 119 10.16 33.41 -26.42
CA PHE A 119 11.27 34.25 -26.90
C PHE A 119 12.03 33.52 -28.01
N ASN A 120 12.46 34.25 -29.05
CA ASN A 120 13.44 33.74 -30.00
C ASN A 120 14.85 33.93 -29.42
N LEU A 121 15.46 32.85 -28.94
CA LEU A 121 16.77 32.89 -28.27
C LEU A 121 17.91 33.44 -29.14
N LYS A 122 17.74 33.52 -30.47
CA LYS A 122 18.72 34.05 -31.42
C LYS A 122 18.72 35.57 -31.54
N THR A 123 17.68 36.24 -31.03
CA THR A 123 17.47 37.68 -31.21
C THR A 123 17.31 38.35 -29.85
N PRO A 124 18.26 39.21 -29.43
CA PRO A 124 18.09 39.96 -28.20
C PRO A 124 17.14 41.15 -28.40
N PRO A 125 16.52 41.65 -27.32
CA PRO A 125 16.73 41.24 -25.94
C PRO A 125 15.76 40.11 -25.54
N LEU A 126 16.21 39.21 -24.66
CA LEU A 126 15.37 38.11 -24.13
C LEU A 126 14.54 38.57 -22.93
N MET A 127 14.00 39.79 -23.03
CA MET A 127 13.09 40.40 -22.06
C MET A 127 12.17 41.39 -22.75
N ARG A 128 11.03 41.67 -22.12
CA ARG A 128 10.05 42.68 -22.56
C ARG A 128 9.32 43.27 -21.35
N LEU A 129 8.82 44.49 -21.52
CA LEU A 129 8.08 45.21 -20.51
C LEU A 129 6.72 45.64 -21.06
N THR A 130 5.67 45.38 -20.30
CA THR A 130 4.32 45.88 -20.58
C THR A 130 3.85 46.73 -19.40
N LEU A 131 3.64 48.02 -19.65
CA LEU A 131 3.08 48.95 -18.68
C LEU A 131 1.57 49.07 -18.88
N ILE A 132 0.80 48.66 -17.89
CA ILE A 132 -0.66 48.59 -17.93
C ILE A 132 -1.21 49.67 -16.99
N GLN A 133 -1.88 50.68 -17.54
CA GLN A 133 -2.47 51.77 -16.77
C GLN A 133 -3.82 51.34 -16.18
N THR A 134 -3.95 51.34 -14.86
CA THR A 134 -5.17 50.96 -14.12
C THR A 134 -5.87 52.15 -13.46
N GLY A 135 -5.16 53.25 -13.23
CA GLY A 135 -5.68 54.52 -12.75
C GLY A 135 -4.97 55.71 -13.40
N ASP A 136 -5.16 56.93 -12.91
CA ASP A 136 -4.51 58.11 -13.50
C ASP A 136 -2.99 58.09 -13.31
N THR A 137 -2.52 57.63 -12.15
CA THR A 137 -1.10 57.44 -11.82
C THR A 137 -0.77 56.03 -11.35
N ASP A 138 -1.72 55.10 -11.49
CA ASP A 138 -1.60 53.70 -11.05
C ASP A 138 -1.38 52.77 -12.23
N TYR A 139 -0.40 51.86 -12.09
CA TYR A 139 0.04 50.98 -13.15
C TYR A 139 0.42 49.59 -12.63
N TYR A 140 0.21 48.56 -13.46
CA TYR A 140 0.98 47.33 -13.38
C TYR A 140 2.13 47.38 -14.38
N LEU A 141 3.36 47.13 -13.96
CA LEU A 141 4.47 46.84 -14.86
C LEU A 141 4.70 45.33 -14.87
N VAL A 142 4.46 44.70 -16.01
CA VAL A 142 4.80 43.29 -16.24
C VAL A 142 6.15 43.23 -16.92
N TRP A 143 7.13 42.66 -16.23
CA TRP A 143 8.46 42.37 -16.75
C TRP A 143 8.61 40.87 -17.00
N THR A 144 8.63 40.49 -18.27
CA THR A 144 8.82 39.11 -18.69
C THR A 144 10.24 38.94 -19.21
N GLN A 145 10.95 37.93 -18.72
CA GLN A 145 12.35 37.68 -19.09
C GLN A 145 12.62 36.18 -19.23
N HIS A 146 13.63 35.82 -20.02
CA HIS A 146 14.10 34.44 -20.12
C HIS A 146 15.20 34.16 -19.10
N HIS A 147 15.04 33.09 -18.31
CA HIS A 147 15.96 32.73 -17.22
C HIS A 147 17.43 32.50 -17.67
N LEU A 148 17.71 32.47 -18.98
CA LEU A 148 19.06 32.34 -19.54
C LEU A 148 19.92 33.59 -19.32
N ILE A 149 19.29 34.77 -19.23
CA ILE A 149 20.01 36.05 -19.10
C ILE A 149 20.04 36.59 -17.67
N LEU A 150 19.14 36.12 -16.80
CA LEU A 150 18.92 36.64 -15.45
C LEU A 150 18.42 35.56 -14.50
N ASP A 151 18.92 35.58 -13.27
CA ASP A 151 18.28 34.94 -12.11
C ASP A 151 17.54 35.95 -11.22
N GLY A 152 16.81 35.47 -10.22
CA GLY A 152 16.03 36.33 -9.30
C GLY A 152 16.89 37.34 -8.52
N TRP A 153 18.14 37.00 -8.18
CA TRP A 153 19.06 37.93 -7.52
C TRP A 153 19.45 39.07 -8.46
N SER A 154 19.84 38.73 -9.68
CA SER A 154 20.19 39.69 -10.73
C SER A 154 18.99 40.56 -11.12
N ALA A 155 17.78 40.01 -11.11
CA ALA A 155 16.56 40.77 -11.33
C ALA A 155 16.36 41.86 -10.27
N GLY A 156 16.60 41.56 -9.00
CA GLY A 156 16.59 42.54 -7.91
C GLY A 156 17.59 43.69 -8.11
N LEU A 157 18.83 43.36 -8.51
CA LEU A 157 19.86 44.38 -8.81
C LEU A 157 19.47 45.30 -9.96
N VAL A 158 18.89 44.74 -11.04
CA VAL A 158 18.40 45.52 -12.18
C VAL A 158 17.27 46.45 -11.75
N LEU A 159 16.32 45.98 -10.94
CA LEU A 159 15.24 46.82 -10.41
C LEU A 159 15.77 47.97 -9.55
N GLN A 160 16.67 47.68 -8.61
CA GLN A 160 17.29 48.70 -7.76
C GLN A 160 17.97 49.80 -8.61
N GLN A 161 18.67 49.40 -9.67
CA GLN A 161 19.30 50.32 -10.62
C GLN A 161 18.26 51.18 -11.36
N VAL A 162 17.19 50.58 -11.88
CA VAL A 162 16.13 51.30 -12.61
C VAL A 162 15.46 52.35 -11.73
N PHE A 163 15.10 52.01 -10.49
CA PHE A 163 14.47 52.96 -9.56
C PHE A 163 15.43 54.10 -9.18
N SER A 164 16.70 53.78 -8.94
CA SER A 164 17.75 54.79 -8.69
C SER A 164 17.93 55.74 -9.87
N ASP A 165 18.01 55.21 -11.09
CA ASP A 165 18.16 56.01 -12.32
C ASP A 165 16.92 56.85 -12.65
N TYR A 166 15.73 56.36 -12.31
CA TYR A 166 14.50 57.13 -12.44
C TYR A 166 14.48 58.27 -11.42
N GLN A 167 14.83 57.99 -10.16
CA GLN A 167 14.87 59.00 -9.09
C GLN A 167 15.87 60.12 -9.37
N ALA A 168 17.09 59.78 -9.82
CA ALA A 168 18.12 60.77 -10.13
C ALA A 168 17.69 61.69 -11.29
N ALA A 169 17.08 61.12 -12.33
CA ALA A 169 16.53 61.89 -13.44
C ALA A 169 15.37 62.80 -13.01
N TYR A 170 14.46 62.29 -12.18
CA TYR A 170 13.31 63.05 -11.67
C TYR A 170 13.72 64.24 -10.79
N GLN A 171 14.77 64.07 -9.97
CA GLN A 171 15.27 65.14 -9.09
C GLN A 171 16.27 66.09 -9.77
N GLN A 172 16.55 65.92 -11.06
CA GLN A 172 17.61 66.64 -11.79
C GLN A 172 18.98 66.61 -11.08
N GLN A 173 19.26 65.55 -10.31
CA GLN A 173 20.53 65.40 -9.62
C GLN A 173 21.61 64.90 -10.58
N GLN A 174 22.82 65.45 -10.44
CA GLN A 174 23.97 64.98 -11.18
C GLN A 174 24.31 63.57 -10.69
N GLN A 175 24.18 62.58 -11.57
CA GLN A 175 24.39 61.18 -11.23
C GLN A 175 25.80 60.97 -10.66
N SER A 176 25.87 60.44 -9.44
CA SER A 176 27.11 59.83 -8.97
C SER A 176 27.40 58.63 -9.87
N ALA A 177 28.63 58.53 -10.39
CA ALA A 177 29.03 57.40 -11.23
C ALA A 177 28.95 56.12 -10.40
N ILE A 178 27.83 55.39 -10.48
CA ILE A 178 27.71 54.06 -9.90
C ILE A 178 28.84 53.22 -10.55
N PRO A 179 29.74 52.60 -9.78
CA PRO A 179 30.84 51.80 -10.32
C PRO A 179 30.30 50.74 -11.29
N SER A 180 30.97 50.53 -12.44
CA SER A 180 30.56 49.48 -13.37
C SER A 180 30.69 48.11 -12.70
N SER A 181 29.59 47.36 -12.60
CA SER A 181 29.64 45.97 -12.17
C SER A 181 30.51 45.17 -13.15
N ARG A 182 31.33 44.24 -12.65
CA ARG A 182 32.08 43.32 -13.53
C ARG A 182 31.11 42.58 -14.47
N PRO A 183 31.48 42.37 -15.75
CA PRO A 183 30.62 41.69 -16.71
C PRO A 183 30.53 40.18 -16.45
N TYR A 184 29.40 39.57 -16.80
CA TYR A 184 29.15 38.12 -16.63
C TYR A 184 30.19 37.22 -17.32
N ARG A 185 30.86 37.69 -18.39
CA ARG A 185 31.96 36.96 -19.05
C ARG A 185 33.11 36.62 -18.09
N ASP A 186 33.32 37.42 -17.04
CA ASP A 186 34.39 37.19 -16.07
C ASP A 186 34.04 35.98 -15.18
N TYR A 187 32.75 35.77 -14.89
CA TYR A 187 32.26 34.53 -14.26
C TYR A 187 32.43 33.32 -15.18
N ILE A 188 32.16 33.44 -16.47
CA ILE A 188 32.40 32.35 -17.44
C ILE A 188 33.90 32.00 -17.51
N ALA A 189 34.78 33.00 -17.51
CA ALA A 189 36.23 32.78 -17.48
C ALA A 189 36.67 32.11 -16.17
N TRP A 190 36.10 32.51 -15.03
CA TRP A 190 36.32 31.85 -13.75
C TRP A 190 35.84 30.39 -13.78
N LEU A 191 34.68 30.11 -14.36
CA LEU A 191 34.09 28.77 -14.47
C LEU A 191 34.98 27.82 -15.29
N GLN A 192 35.59 28.33 -16.37
CA GLN A 192 36.52 27.56 -17.22
C GLN A 192 37.81 27.16 -16.52
N GLN A 193 38.15 27.81 -15.39
CA GLN A 193 39.34 27.49 -14.59
C GLN A 193 39.06 26.44 -13.51
N GLN A 194 37.80 26.03 -13.30
CA GLN A 194 37.45 25.09 -12.23
C GLN A 194 37.78 23.65 -12.63
N ASP A 195 38.23 22.86 -11.65
CA ASP A 195 38.51 21.44 -11.85
C ASP A 195 37.24 20.60 -11.69
N LEU A 196 36.72 20.11 -12.82
CA LEU A 196 35.55 19.24 -12.83
C LEU A 196 35.85 17.82 -12.32
N SER A 197 37.11 17.38 -12.27
CA SER A 197 37.47 16.04 -11.80
C SER A 197 37.32 15.92 -10.27
N LEU A 198 37.70 16.97 -9.53
CA LEU A 198 37.47 17.07 -8.09
C LEU A 198 35.96 17.13 -7.78
N ALA A 199 35.22 17.98 -8.51
CA ALA A 199 33.76 18.05 -8.38
C ALA A 199 33.10 16.69 -8.64
N LYS A 200 33.51 15.99 -9.71
CA LYS A 200 33.00 14.65 -10.02
C LYS A 200 33.26 13.67 -8.89
N THR A 201 34.48 13.61 -8.37
CA THR A 201 34.83 12.71 -7.27
C THR A 201 34.00 13.00 -6.02
N PHE A 202 33.82 14.28 -5.69
CA PHE A 202 32.99 14.71 -4.58
C PHE A 202 31.53 14.27 -4.74
N TRP A 203 30.90 14.60 -5.87
CA TRP A 203 29.48 14.27 -6.10
C TRP A 203 29.23 12.76 -6.21
N GLN A 204 30.16 12.01 -6.80
CA GLN A 204 30.10 10.54 -6.80
C GLN A 204 30.12 9.98 -5.37
N SER A 205 31.00 10.52 -4.51
CA SER A 205 31.07 10.11 -3.10
C SER A 205 29.80 10.49 -2.32
N GLN A 206 29.27 11.71 -2.51
CA GLN A 206 28.06 12.18 -1.83
C GLN A 206 26.81 11.36 -2.20
N LEU A 207 26.70 10.94 -3.46
CA LEU A 207 25.52 10.22 -3.98
C LEU A 207 25.70 8.69 -4.03
N GLN A 208 26.84 8.17 -3.58
CA GLN A 208 27.15 6.74 -3.62
C GLN A 208 26.09 5.89 -2.90
N GLY A 209 25.58 4.84 -3.55
CA GLY A 209 24.57 3.94 -2.99
C GLY A 209 23.14 4.50 -3.02
N PHE A 210 22.92 5.72 -3.52
CA PHE A 210 21.58 6.28 -3.68
C PHE A 210 21.07 6.04 -5.11
N THR A 211 20.04 5.22 -5.25
CA THR A 211 19.61 4.66 -6.57
C THR A 211 18.20 5.08 -7.00
N THR A 212 17.40 5.64 -6.09
CA THR A 212 16.01 6.01 -6.36
C THR A 212 15.63 7.31 -5.65
N PRO A 213 14.89 8.24 -6.30
CA PRO A 213 14.40 9.46 -5.66
C PRO A 213 13.58 9.21 -4.40
N THR A 214 13.58 10.17 -3.48
CA THR A 214 12.69 10.17 -2.31
C THR A 214 11.26 10.50 -2.74
N VAL A 215 10.45 9.46 -2.93
CA VAL A 215 9.03 9.59 -3.32
C VAL A 215 8.15 9.69 -2.08
N LEU A 216 7.21 10.64 -2.09
CA LEU A 216 6.21 10.76 -1.02
C LEU A 216 4.99 9.87 -1.29
N PRO A 217 4.56 9.04 -0.34
CA PRO A 217 3.46 8.10 -0.54
C PRO A 217 2.07 8.77 -0.58
N ILE A 218 1.98 10.04 -0.21
CA ILE A 218 0.77 10.86 -0.35
C ILE A 218 0.51 11.31 -1.80
N ARG A 219 1.41 10.98 -2.72
CA ARG A 219 1.26 11.21 -4.15
C ARG A 219 0.22 10.24 -4.73
N THR A 220 -0.78 10.77 -5.41
CA THR A 220 -1.91 9.99 -5.95
C THR A 220 -1.65 9.40 -7.33
N GLN A 221 -0.73 9.99 -8.10
CA GLN A 221 -0.40 9.55 -9.46
C GLN A 221 1.11 9.64 -9.72
N PRO A 222 1.67 8.79 -10.60
CA PRO A 222 3.08 8.88 -10.99
C PRO A 222 3.40 10.23 -11.68
N PRO A 223 4.68 10.62 -11.77
CA PRO A 223 5.07 11.83 -12.48
C PRO A 223 4.61 11.74 -13.93
N ASN A 224 3.86 12.75 -14.39
CA ASN A 224 3.67 12.94 -15.82
C ASN A 224 4.94 13.62 -16.36
N PRO A 225 5.74 12.99 -17.23
CA PRO A 225 6.98 13.58 -17.73
C PRO A 225 6.76 14.80 -18.65
N LEU A 226 5.53 15.01 -19.15
CA LEU A 226 5.19 16.10 -20.07
C LEU A 226 3.79 16.65 -19.77
N PRO A 227 3.56 17.36 -18.65
CA PRO A 227 2.28 17.98 -18.38
C PRO A 227 2.03 19.07 -19.43
N GLN A 228 1.01 18.89 -20.28
CA GLN A 228 0.64 19.87 -21.32
C GLN A 228 0.11 21.18 -20.70
N HIS A 229 -0.48 21.11 -19.51
CA HIS A 229 -0.86 22.24 -18.66
C HIS A 229 -0.76 21.82 -17.18
N PRO A 230 0.29 22.20 -16.45
CA PRO A 230 0.39 21.81 -15.06
C PRO A 230 -0.67 22.56 -14.23
N HIS A 231 -1.50 21.82 -13.48
CA HIS A 231 -2.47 22.38 -12.54
C HIS A 231 -1.76 22.77 -11.24
N TRP A 232 -0.86 23.74 -11.34
CA TRP A 232 -0.11 24.24 -10.20
C TRP A 232 -1.04 24.92 -9.20
N SER A 233 -0.87 24.58 -7.94
CA SER A 233 -1.47 25.25 -6.81
C SER A 233 -0.41 25.58 -5.80
N GLU A 234 -0.71 26.55 -4.94
CA GLU A 234 0.15 26.89 -3.82
C GLU A 234 -0.62 26.87 -2.51
N GLN A 235 0.08 26.50 -1.44
CA GLN A 235 -0.36 26.69 -0.05
C GLN A 235 0.72 27.49 0.68
N ILE A 236 0.29 28.40 1.55
CA ILE A 236 1.18 29.33 2.25
C ILE A 236 0.94 29.24 3.75
N LEU A 237 2.04 29.17 4.50
CA LEU A 237 2.03 29.15 5.96
C LEU A 237 3.09 30.11 6.50
N ALA A 238 2.72 30.95 7.46
CA ALA A 238 3.66 31.83 8.17
C ALA A 238 3.87 31.35 9.60
N LEU A 239 5.12 31.33 10.05
CA LEU A 239 5.42 31.07 11.46
C LEU A 239 5.14 32.29 12.32
N SER A 240 4.79 32.04 13.58
CA SER A 240 4.67 33.11 14.56
C SER A 240 6.00 33.89 14.68
N PRO A 241 5.94 35.21 14.98
CA PRO A 241 7.14 35.99 15.19
C PRO A 241 7.97 35.50 16.39
N THR A 242 7.34 34.90 17.41
CA THR A 242 8.03 34.30 18.56
C THR A 242 8.83 33.07 18.15
N THR A 243 8.23 32.13 17.41
CA THR A 243 8.94 30.95 16.87
C THR A 243 10.06 31.38 15.93
N THR A 244 9.81 32.35 15.05
CA THR A 244 10.83 32.88 14.14
C THR A 244 12.03 33.46 14.90
N ALA A 245 11.80 34.26 15.94
CA ALA A 245 12.86 34.83 16.76
C ALA A 245 13.66 33.76 17.51
N ALA A 246 12.98 32.74 18.06
CA ALA A 246 13.62 31.62 18.72
C ALA A 246 14.53 30.81 17.77
N LEU A 247 14.06 30.52 16.55
CA LEU A 247 14.87 29.86 15.51
C LEU A 247 16.09 30.70 15.10
N LYS A 248 15.92 32.03 14.97
CA LYS A 248 17.03 32.96 14.71
C LYS A 248 18.07 32.94 15.82
N SER A 249 17.63 33.00 17.07
CA SER A 249 18.51 32.92 18.25
C SER A 249 19.24 31.59 18.31
N LEU A 250 18.54 30.48 18.05
CA LEU A 250 19.12 29.13 18.09
C LEU A 250 20.23 28.97 17.05
N ALA A 251 19.98 29.42 15.81
CA ALA A 251 20.95 29.40 14.73
C ALA A 251 22.21 30.23 15.04
N GLN A 252 22.02 31.40 15.64
CA GLN A 252 23.13 32.25 16.09
C GLN A 252 23.94 31.60 17.22
N GLN A 253 23.27 31.04 18.22
CA GLN A 253 23.89 30.43 19.40
C GLN A 253 24.75 29.21 19.04
N HIS A 254 24.31 28.40 18.08
CA HIS A 254 24.96 27.14 17.73
C HIS A 254 25.73 27.16 16.41
N HIS A 255 25.88 28.35 15.80
CA HIS A 255 26.71 28.62 14.63
C HIS A 255 26.32 27.84 13.35
N PHE A 256 25.03 27.69 13.08
CA PHE A 256 24.52 27.19 11.80
C PHE A 256 23.60 28.21 11.14
N THR A 257 23.39 28.10 9.82
CA THR A 257 22.54 29.04 9.08
C THR A 257 21.05 28.71 9.21
N LEU A 258 20.18 29.71 9.01
CA LEU A 258 18.73 29.49 8.92
C LEU A 258 18.36 28.55 7.76
N ASN A 259 19.07 28.64 6.64
CA ASN A 259 18.87 27.77 5.50
C ASN A 259 19.15 26.30 5.87
N THR A 260 20.26 26.04 6.56
CA THR A 260 20.61 24.71 7.09
C THR A 260 19.52 24.16 7.99
N LEU A 261 19.02 24.97 8.93
CA LEU A 261 17.94 24.54 9.84
C LEU A 261 16.68 24.16 9.07
N VAL A 262 16.29 24.95 8.07
CA VAL A 262 15.08 24.68 7.28
C VAL A 262 15.27 23.47 6.36
N GLN A 263 16.44 23.29 5.75
CA GLN A 263 16.76 22.10 4.96
C GLN A 263 16.77 20.83 5.81
N ALA A 264 17.29 20.91 7.03
CA ALA A 264 17.27 19.81 7.98
C ALA A 264 15.83 19.46 8.40
N ALA A 265 14.99 20.45 8.71
CA ALA A 265 13.58 20.24 9.02
C ALA A 265 12.81 19.65 7.82
N PHE A 266 13.10 20.10 6.60
CA PHE A 266 12.51 19.54 5.38
C PHE A 266 12.98 18.10 5.13
N GLY A 267 14.26 17.80 5.32
CA GLY A 267 14.77 16.43 5.25
C GLY A 267 14.10 15.50 6.27
N LEU A 268 13.96 15.93 7.53
CA LEU A 268 13.22 15.20 8.56
C LEU A 268 11.77 14.93 8.12
N LEU A 269 11.09 15.94 7.57
CA LEU A 269 9.73 15.80 7.05
C LEU A 269 9.65 14.75 5.93
N LEU A 270 10.54 14.83 4.93
CA LEU A 270 10.61 13.87 3.83
C LEU A 270 10.88 12.44 4.34
N SER A 271 11.77 12.30 5.32
CA SER A 271 12.10 11.01 5.94
C SER A 271 10.90 10.41 6.65
N ARG A 272 10.17 11.19 7.45
CA ARG A 272 8.97 10.71 8.15
C ARG A 272 7.85 10.29 7.20
N TYR A 273 7.69 10.99 6.08
CA TYR A 273 6.67 10.64 5.08
C TYR A 273 7.09 9.45 4.22
N SER A 274 8.35 9.37 3.79
CA SER A 274 8.86 8.27 2.98
C SER A 274 9.15 7.00 3.78
N GLN A 275 9.29 7.12 5.10
CA GLN A 275 9.80 6.08 6.01
C GLN A 275 11.25 5.67 5.72
N GLU A 276 12.01 6.52 5.01
CA GLU A 276 13.42 6.30 4.69
C GLU A 276 14.31 7.21 5.56
N ASN A 277 15.42 6.67 6.04
CA ASN A 277 16.41 7.43 6.83
C ASN A 277 17.48 8.10 5.96
N ASP A 278 17.45 7.90 4.65
CA ASP A 278 18.36 8.50 3.67
C ASP A 278 17.51 9.17 2.61
N VAL A 279 17.52 10.51 2.58
CA VAL A 279 16.63 11.31 1.73
C VAL A 279 17.42 12.25 0.83
N LEU A 280 16.90 12.46 -0.37
CA LEU A 280 17.49 13.32 -1.40
C LEU A 280 16.46 14.31 -1.94
N PHE A 281 16.79 15.59 -1.86
CA PHE A 281 16.01 16.68 -2.44
C PHE A 281 16.92 17.72 -3.09
N GLY A 282 16.38 18.56 -3.97
CA GLY A 282 17.12 19.67 -4.56
C GLY A 282 17.13 20.90 -3.66
N THR A 283 18.19 21.67 -3.69
CA THR A 283 18.21 23.04 -3.15
C THR A 283 18.77 24.03 -4.17
N THR A 284 18.30 25.26 -4.14
CA THR A 284 18.88 26.33 -4.95
C THR A 284 19.98 27.06 -4.18
N VAL A 285 21.11 27.29 -4.85
CA VAL A 285 22.23 28.11 -4.37
C VAL A 285 22.37 29.36 -5.22
N ALA A 286 22.89 30.44 -4.66
CA ALA A 286 23.09 31.70 -5.39
C ALA A 286 24.12 31.57 -6.54
N GLY A 287 25.06 30.62 -6.44
CA GLY A 287 26.11 30.37 -7.43
C GLY A 287 27.07 31.55 -7.64
N ARG A 288 27.20 32.40 -6.61
CA ARG A 288 28.09 33.57 -6.58
C ARG A 288 29.32 33.22 -5.72
N PRO A 289 30.40 32.72 -6.32
CA PRO A 289 31.52 32.17 -5.56
C PRO A 289 32.30 33.27 -4.84
N ALA A 290 32.71 33.02 -3.61
CA ALA A 290 33.52 33.93 -2.81
C ALA A 290 34.90 34.21 -3.43
N GLY A 291 35.45 33.24 -4.20
CA GLY A 291 36.70 33.39 -4.94
C GLY A 291 36.63 34.41 -6.10
N LEU A 292 35.43 34.84 -6.50
CA LEU A 292 35.23 35.84 -7.56
C LEU A 292 34.79 37.18 -6.94
N ALA A 293 35.77 38.02 -6.61
CA ALA A 293 35.49 39.34 -6.03
C ALA A 293 34.49 40.15 -6.88
N GLY A 294 33.45 40.68 -6.24
CA GLY A 294 32.40 41.47 -6.89
C GLY A 294 31.27 40.65 -7.52
N SER A 295 31.26 39.32 -7.39
CA SER A 295 30.20 38.43 -7.90
C SER A 295 28.81 38.84 -7.42
N GLU A 296 28.66 39.31 -6.18
CA GLU A 296 27.40 39.80 -5.58
C GLU A 296 26.68 40.89 -6.38
N THR A 297 27.42 41.67 -7.17
CA THR A 297 26.91 42.81 -7.96
C THR A 297 26.81 42.53 -9.46
N MET A 298 27.25 41.34 -9.90
CA MET A 298 27.19 40.95 -11.31
C MET A 298 25.76 40.59 -11.73
N VAL A 299 25.38 40.98 -12.94
CA VAL A 299 24.07 40.66 -13.52
C VAL A 299 24.22 39.52 -14.54
N GLY A 300 23.54 38.41 -14.32
CA GLY A 300 23.59 37.22 -15.18
C GLY A 300 22.87 36.02 -14.57
N LEU A 301 23.12 34.82 -15.11
CA LEU A 301 22.57 33.58 -14.56
C LEU A 301 23.61 32.89 -13.66
N PHE A 302 23.42 32.99 -12.34
CA PHE A 302 24.31 32.37 -11.34
C PHE A 302 23.62 31.27 -10.56
N ILE A 303 22.32 31.42 -10.26
CA ILE A 303 21.57 30.43 -9.48
C ILE A 303 21.82 29.02 -10.02
N ASN A 304 22.06 28.08 -9.13
CA ASN A 304 22.24 26.68 -9.51
C ASN A 304 21.39 25.79 -8.60
N THR A 305 21.11 24.57 -9.05
CA THR A 305 20.39 23.58 -8.25
C THR A 305 21.35 22.44 -7.92
N LEU A 306 21.48 22.14 -6.63
CA LEU A 306 22.33 21.07 -6.12
C LEU A 306 21.49 20.05 -5.37
N PRO A 307 21.85 18.75 -5.44
CA PRO A 307 21.24 17.76 -4.57
C PRO A 307 21.72 17.95 -3.12
N VAL A 308 20.82 17.73 -2.18
CA VAL A 308 21.09 17.63 -0.75
C VAL A 308 20.66 16.25 -0.31
N ARG A 309 21.64 15.40 0.02
CA ARG A 309 21.42 14.07 0.59
C ARG A 309 21.60 14.15 2.09
N LEU A 310 20.56 13.83 2.86
CA LEU A 310 20.63 13.80 4.31
C LEU A 310 20.41 12.38 4.82
N GLN A 311 21.37 11.91 5.61
CA GLN A 311 21.18 10.75 6.47
C GLN A 311 20.59 11.21 7.81
N ILE A 312 19.53 10.53 8.25
CA ILE A 312 18.77 10.85 9.46
C ILE A 312 19.04 9.78 10.51
N PRO A 313 20.03 10.00 11.40
CA PRO A 313 20.31 9.09 12.50
C PRO A 313 19.25 9.27 13.59
N VAL A 314 18.19 8.47 13.54
CA VAL A 314 16.98 8.59 14.40
C VAL A 314 17.25 8.76 15.90
N GLN A 315 18.31 8.17 16.45
CA GLN A 315 18.68 8.30 17.88
C GLN A 315 19.61 9.48 18.21
N ALA A 316 20.08 10.24 17.21
CA ALA A 316 20.97 11.37 17.43
C ALA A 316 20.26 12.54 18.10
N GLU A 317 21.04 13.35 18.81
CA GLU A 317 20.61 14.65 19.30
C GLU A 317 20.52 15.66 18.16
N LEU A 318 19.53 16.55 18.25
CA LEU A 318 19.22 17.51 17.20
C LEU A 318 20.36 18.49 16.89
N ILE A 319 20.96 19.13 17.90
CA ILE A 319 22.01 20.13 17.68
C ILE A 319 23.28 19.54 17.02
N PRO A 320 23.86 18.43 17.51
CA PRO A 320 25.02 17.83 16.85
C PRO A 320 24.74 17.44 15.40
N TRP A 321 23.53 16.93 15.12
CA TRP A 321 23.14 16.59 13.75
C TRP A 321 23.02 17.84 12.87
N LEU A 322 22.40 18.93 13.34
CA LEU A 322 22.33 20.20 12.59
C LEU A 322 23.73 20.76 12.26
N GLN A 323 24.69 20.61 13.17
CA GLN A 323 26.08 21.00 12.92
C GLN A 323 26.74 20.14 11.85
N GLN A 324 26.47 18.83 11.82
CA GLN A 324 26.92 17.95 10.74
C GLN A 324 26.32 18.35 9.39
N VAL A 325 25.01 18.65 9.34
CA VAL A 325 24.37 19.14 8.12
C VAL A 325 25.02 20.46 7.68
N GLN A 326 25.31 21.38 8.60
CA GLN A 326 26.00 22.64 8.28
C GLN A 326 27.38 22.41 7.64
N LEU A 327 28.15 21.45 8.15
CA LEU A 327 29.47 21.09 7.62
C LEU A 327 29.34 20.50 6.21
N GLN A 328 28.43 19.55 6.02
CA GLN A 328 28.16 18.93 4.71
C GLN A 328 27.76 19.99 3.67
N GLN A 329 26.88 20.93 4.04
CA GLN A 329 26.48 22.01 3.15
C GLN A 329 27.64 22.96 2.83
N ALA A 330 28.52 23.24 3.79
CA ALA A 330 29.71 24.07 3.55
C ALA A 330 30.71 23.40 2.59
N GLU A 331 30.86 22.07 2.65
CA GLU A 331 31.66 21.31 1.70
C GLU A 331 31.05 21.31 0.29
N ALA A 332 29.74 21.08 0.19
CA ALA A 332 29.03 21.11 -1.10
C ALA A 332 29.12 22.46 -1.81
N LEU A 333 29.16 23.56 -1.05
CA LEU A 333 29.31 24.92 -1.59
C LEU A 333 30.65 25.15 -2.31
N GLN A 334 31.68 24.35 -2.05
CA GLN A 334 32.96 24.44 -2.78
C GLN A 334 32.82 24.00 -4.25
N TYR A 335 31.77 23.24 -4.56
CA TYR A 335 31.50 22.67 -5.88
C TYR A 335 30.16 23.14 -6.46
N ASP A 336 29.63 24.27 -5.96
CA ASP A 336 28.31 24.80 -6.32
C ASP A 336 28.18 25.26 -7.78
N TYR A 337 29.31 25.35 -8.48
CA TYR A 337 29.41 25.62 -9.92
C TYR A 337 29.05 24.41 -10.79
N THR A 338 28.94 23.21 -10.21
CA THR A 338 28.71 21.96 -10.95
C THR A 338 27.29 21.90 -11.52
N PRO A 339 27.10 21.67 -12.83
CA PRO A 339 25.77 21.52 -13.41
C PRO A 339 25.01 20.30 -12.85
N LEU A 340 23.73 20.47 -12.49
CA LEU A 340 22.88 19.36 -12.00
C LEU A 340 22.84 18.16 -12.96
N LEU A 341 22.83 18.42 -14.28
CA LEU A 341 22.84 17.37 -15.29
C LEU A 341 24.09 16.49 -15.19
N ASP A 342 25.26 17.08 -14.97
CA ASP A 342 26.50 16.34 -14.80
C ASP A 342 26.45 15.51 -13.52
N ILE A 343 26.00 16.11 -12.41
CA ILE A 343 25.80 15.41 -11.13
C ILE A 343 24.88 14.19 -11.31
N GLN A 344 23.77 14.34 -12.06
CA GLN A 344 22.86 13.24 -12.37
C GLN A 344 23.57 12.14 -13.18
N THR A 345 24.39 12.48 -14.18
CA THR A 345 25.15 11.49 -14.95
C THR A 345 26.24 10.78 -14.15
N TRP A 346 26.70 11.38 -13.06
CA TRP A 346 27.70 10.80 -12.16
C TRP A 346 27.10 9.99 -11.03
N SER A 347 25.79 10.10 -10.81
CA SER A 347 25.04 9.33 -9.80
C SER A 347 24.79 7.89 -10.24
N GLU A 348 24.41 7.03 -9.28
CA GLU A 348 23.99 5.66 -9.53
C GLU A 348 22.48 5.54 -9.86
N ILE A 349 21.77 6.67 -9.97
CA ILE A 349 20.35 6.69 -10.36
C ILE A 349 20.20 6.29 -11.83
N PRO A 350 19.26 5.40 -12.19
CA PRO A 350 19.01 5.00 -13.57
C PRO A 350 18.77 6.18 -14.51
N ARG A 351 19.29 6.08 -15.74
CA ARG A 351 19.03 7.07 -16.79
C ARG A 351 17.53 7.15 -17.06
N GLY A 352 17.03 8.38 -17.22
CA GLY A 352 15.61 8.65 -17.43
C GLY A 352 14.82 8.88 -16.14
N THR A 353 15.39 8.58 -14.98
CA THR A 353 14.80 8.90 -13.67
C THR A 353 15.32 10.27 -13.19
N PRO A 354 14.46 11.17 -12.67
CA PRO A 354 14.93 12.43 -12.07
C PRO A 354 15.84 12.15 -10.87
N LEU A 355 16.73 13.08 -10.53
CA LEU A 355 17.61 12.91 -9.37
C LEU A 355 16.83 13.01 -8.04
N PHE A 356 15.82 13.88 -7.99
CA PHE A 356 14.95 14.10 -6.85
C PHE A 356 13.57 14.60 -7.32
N ASP A 357 12.54 14.37 -6.49
CA ASP A 357 11.15 14.75 -6.78
C ASP A 357 10.70 16.04 -6.05
N SER A 358 11.54 16.58 -5.16
CA SER A 358 11.25 17.77 -4.37
C SER A 358 12.38 18.79 -4.42
N LEU A 359 12.03 20.07 -4.35
CA LEU A 359 12.96 21.20 -4.38
C LEU A 359 12.69 22.15 -3.21
N LEU A 360 13.75 22.62 -2.57
CA LEU A 360 13.72 23.68 -1.58
C LEU A 360 14.41 24.94 -2.13
N VAL A 361 13.70 26.06 -2.11
CA VAL A 361 14.19 27.37 -2.54
C VAL A 361 14.18 28.31 -1.34
N PHE A 362 15.35 28.71 -0.87
CA PHE A 362 15.49 29.69 0.21
C PHE A 362 15.73 31.07 -0.38
N GLU A 363 14.69 31.91 -0.40
CA GLU A 363 14.72 33.25 -0.97
C GLU A 363 15.41 34.24 -0.02
N ASN A 364 16.66 34.59 -0.35
CA ASN A 364 17.46 35.62 0.32
C ASN A 364 17.65 36.86 -0.58
N TYR A 365 16.65 37.21 -1.41
CA TYR A 365 16.80 38.29 -2.37
C TYR A 365 16.99 39.66 -1.68
N PRO A 366 17.96 40.48 -2.12
CA PRO A 366 18.12 41.85 -1.66
C PRO A 366 17.09 42.75 -2.34
N ILE A 367 15.80 42.53 -2.09
CA ILE A 367 14.78 43.54 -2.38
C ILE A 367 14.59 44.31 -1.09
N ASP A 368 15.46 45.28 -0.87
CA ASP A 368 15.39 46.13 0.30
C ASP A 368 14.12 46.99 0.20
N ALA A 369 13.06 46.57 0.89
CA ALA A 369 11.76 47.22 0.86
C ALA A 369 11.86 48.70 1.27
N ALA A 370 12.89 49.08 2.04
CA ALA A 370 13.17 50.45 2.43
C ALA A 370 13.65 51.34 1.26
N LEU A 371 14.39 50.80 0.29
CA LEU A 371 14.85 51.55 -0.89
C LEU A 371 13.71 51.81 -1.90
N LEU A 372 12.67 50.97 -1.89
CA LEU A 372 11.56 51.02 -2.86
C LEU A 372 10.36 51.84 -2.40
N GLN A 373 10.29 52.21 -1.11
CA GLN A 373 9.16 52.97 -0.54
C GLN A 373 9.26 54.50 -0.72
N HIS A 374 10.43 55.06 -1.03
CA HIS A 374 10.65 56.52 -1.04
C HIS A 374 11.44 57.05 -2.26
N SER A 375 10.95 56.77 -3.48
CA SER A 375 11.44 57.44 -4.70
C SER A 375 10.47 58.53 -5.17
N SER A 376 10.72 59.79 -4.79
CA SER A 376 10.15 61.02 -5.41
C SER A 376 8.70 61.00 -5.94
N GLY A 377 7.74 60.40 -5.22
CA GLY A 377 6.33 60.34 -5.63
C GLY A 377 5.89 59.01 -6.29
N LEU A 378 6.82 58.18 -6.75
CA LEU A 378 6.57 56.80 -7.19
C LEU A 378 6.64 55.83 -6.00
N ARG A 379 5.59 55.04 -5.81
CA ARG A 379 5.53 54.01 -4.76
C ARG A 379 5.26 52.65 -5.38
N LEU A 380 6.13 51.70 -5.06
CA LEU A 380 5.91 50.28 -5.33
C LEU A 380 5.07 49.69 -4.21
N THR A 381 3.84 49.30 -4.51
CA THR A 381 2.89 48.78 -3.51
C THR A 381 2.94 47.26 -3.38
N GLN A 382 3.28 46.56 -4.45
CA GLN A 382 3.34 45.10 -4.49
C GLN A 382 4.31 44.60 -5.55
N VAL A 383 5.02 43.51 -5.25
CA VAL A 383 5.82 42.72 -6.20
C VAL A 383 5.26 41.31 -6.21
N GLN A 384 4.95 40.79 -7.39
CA GLN A 384 4.51 39.41 -7.59
C GLN A 384 5.42 38.74 -8.61
N THR A 385 5.98 37.58 -8.26
CA THR A 385 6.82 36.79 -9.17
C THR A 385 6.09 35.51 -9.54
N VAL A 386 5.92 35.28 -10.85
CA VAL A 386 5.22 34.10 -11.38
C VAL A 386 6.18 33.22 -12.15
N GLU A 387 6.50 32.08 -11.55
CA GLU A 387 7.45 31.08 -12.04
C GLU A 387 6.85 29.68 -11.92
N TRP A 388 7.12 28.84 -12.92
CA TRP A 388 6.75 27.44 -12.95
C TRP A 388 8.00 26.60 -12.75
N THR A 389 7.89 25.52 -12.00
CA THR A 389 8.97 24.54 -11.80
C THR A 389 8.59 23.24 -12.48
N SER A 390 9.57 22.44 -12.90
CA SER A 390 9.33 21.12 -13.50
C SER A 390 9.16 20.01 -12.46
N LEU A 391 9.26 20.34 -11.16
CA LEU A 391 9.26 19.38 -10.06
C LEU A 391 7.91 19.40 -9.36
N PRO A 392 7.34 18.21 -9.06
CA PRO A 392 5.96 18.08 -8.58
C PRO A 392 5.75 18.70 -7.20
N LEU A 393 6.82 18.96 -6.43
CA LEU A 393 6.78 19.60 -5.13
C LEU A 393 7.94 20.60 -4.97
N THR A 394 7.62 21.89 -4.75
CA THR A 394 8.63 22.93 -4.48
C THR A 394 8.27 23.71 -3.23
N LEU A 395 9.12 23.66 -2.20
CA LEU A 395 9.03 24.48 -1.01
C LEU A 395 9.83 25.77 -1.18
N ILE A 396 9.17 26.91 -1.13
CA ILE A 396 9.78 28.23 -1.21
C ILE A 396 9.72 28.87 0.19
N VAL A 397 10.85 29.38 0.67
CA VAL A 397 11.02 29.89 2.04
C VAL A 397 11.52 31.33 1.98
N SER A 398 10.82 32.23 2.66
CA SER A 398 11.26 33.62 2.85
C SER A 398 11.49 33.90 4.33
N ALA A 399 12.63 34.52 4.67
CA ALA A 399 13.12 34.67 6.05
C ALA A 399 13.25 36.14 6.50
N SER A 400 12.34 37.03 6.06
CA SER A 400 12.34 38.46 6.39
C SER A 400 11.97 38.72 7.87
N ASN A 401 10.84 39.38 8.14
CA ASN A 401 10.37 39.63 9.51
C ASN A 401 9.84 38.34 10.17
N GLN A 402 9.13 37.52 9.41
CA GLN A 402 8.61 36.21 9.80
C GLN A 402 9.01 35.18 8.74
N PHE A 403 9.22 33.93 9.16
CA PHE A 403 9.37 32.86 8.17
C PHE A 403 8.03 32.61 7.48
N THR A 404 8.06 32.64 6.15
CA THR A 404 6.93 32.25 5.30
C THR A 404 7.35 31.05 4.45
N PHE A 405 6.53 30.01 4.47
CA PHE A 405 6.69 28.77 3.71
C PHE A 405 5.58 28.70 2.67
N LYS A 406 5.96 28.54 1.41
CA LYS A 406 5.04 28.41 0.29
C LYS A 406 5.32 27.10 -0.42
N LEU A 407 4.40 26.15 -0.37
CA LEU A 407 4.51 24.90 -1.10
C LEU A 407 3.78 25.02 -2.43
N LYS A 408 4.50 24.93 -3.54
CA LYS A 408 3.93 24.78 -4.89
C LYS A 408 3.88 23.30 -5.26
N PHE A 409 2.76 22.85 -5.81
CA PHE A 409 2.53 21.45 -6.14
C PHE A 409 1.55 21.27 -7.29
N ASP A 410 1.65 20.12 -7.96
CA ASP A 410 0.75 19.71 -9.03
C ASP A 410 -0.51 19.06 -8.43
N GLN A 411 -1.69 19.68 -8.63
CA GLN A 411 -2.96 19.19 -8.09
C GLN A 411 -3.39 17.82 -8.66
N GLN A 412 -2.84 17.40 -9.81
CA GLN A 412 -3.10 16.05 -10.34
C GLN A 412 -2.38 14.97 -9.52
N GLN A 413 -1.26 15.32 -8.89
CA GLN A 413 -0.39 14.39 -8.18
C GLN A 413 -0.54 14.48 -6.66
N PHE A 414 -0.97 15.63 -6.13
CA PHE A 414 -1.18 15.83 -4.70
C PHE A 414 -2.51 16.53 -4.43
N ALA A 415 -3.30 15.95 -3.52
CA ALA A 415 -4.50 16.61 -3.02
C ALA A 415 -4.12 17.87 -2.20
N PRO A 416 -4.79 19.03 -2.39
CA PRO A 416 -4.50 20.25 -1.64
C PRO A 416 -4.51 20.07 -0.12
N SER A 417 -5.43 19.26 0.41
CA SER A 417 -5.50 18.94 1.84
C SER A 417 -4.27 18.18 2.37
N ALA A 418 -3.63 17.36 1.54
CA ALA A 418 -2.43 16.61 1.93
C ALA A 418 -1.22 17.54 2.01
N ILE A 419 -1.15 18.51 1.10
CA ILE A 419 -0.12 19.55 1.09
C ILE A 419 -0.28 20.51 2.27
N ASP A 420 -1.50 20.89 2.60
CA ASP A 420 -1.79 21.71 3.78
C ASP A 420 -1.33 21.01 5.07
N ARG A 421 -1.61 19.70 5.22
CA ARG A 421 -1.09 18.90 6.33
C ARG A 421 0.45 18.87 6.36
N LEU A 422 1.09 18.65 5.21
CA LEU A 422 2.55 18.62 5.10
C LEU A 422 3.18 19.94 5.57
N LEU A 423 2.60 21.09 5.23
CA LEU A 423 3.05 22.40 5.73
C LEU A 423 2.85 22.56 7.24
N HIS A 424 1.72 22.13 7.79
CA HIS A 424 1.50 22.17 9.24
C HIS A 424 2.43 21.23 10.00
N HIS A 425 2.81 20.08 9.44
CA HIS A 425 3.83 19.21 10.01
C HIS A 425 5.22 19.85 10.00
N LEU A 426 5.58 20.56 8.93
CA LEU A 426 6.82 21.36 8.89
C LEU A 426 6.80 22.43 10.00
N GLN A 427 5.67 23.12 10.19
CA GLN A 427 5.50 24.07 11.29
C GLN A 427 5.68 23.41 12.67
N THR A 428 5.09 22.23 12.89
CA THR A 428 5.21 21.48 14.15
C THR A 428 6.67 21.12 14.42
N LEU A 429 7.38 20.59 13.43
CA LEU A 429 8.81 20.26 13.53
C LEU A 429 9.64 21.51 13.86
N LEU A 430 9.48 22.60 13.11
CA LEU A 430 10.21 23.85 13.33
C LEU A 430 9.91 24.47 14.70
N THR A 431 8.66 24.40 15.15
CA THR A 431 8.28 24.87 16.49
C THR A 431 8.94 24.02 17.57
N SER A 432 8.96 22.69 17.42
CA SER A 432 9.62 21.81 18.38
C SER A 432 11.14 21.97 18.39
N ILE A 433 11.77 22.19 17.23
CA ILE A 433 13.20 22.52 17.13
C ILE A 433 13.51 23.79 17.92
N ALA A 434 12.63 24.80 17.84
CA ALA A 434 12.81 26.06 18.56
C ALA A 434 12.64 25.92 20.09
N THR A 435 11.73 25.06 20.56
CA THR A 435 11.39 24.94 21.99
C THR A 435 12.15 23.84 22.71
N ASN A 436 12.60 22.78 22.01
CA ASN A 436 13.23 21.60 22.58
C ASN A 436 14.54 21.22 21.85
N PRO A 437 15.55 22.11 21.81
CA PRO A 437 16.73 21.93 20.96
C PRO A 437 17.60 20.72 21.31
N HIS A 438 17.51 20.19 22.54
CA HIS A 438 18.32 19.05 23.01
C HIS A 438 17.61 17.69 22.86
N GLN A 439 16.47 17.65 22.18
CA GLN A 439 15.73 16.42 21.99
C GLN A 439 16.38 15.52 20.93
N ARG A 440 16.15 14.21 21.02
CA ARG A 440 16.53 13.26 19.97
C ARG A 440 15.60 13.38 18.77
N LEU A 441 16.12 13.14 17.56
CA LEU A 441 15.37 13.26 16.30
C LEU A 441 14.10 12.40 16.28
N VAL A 442 14.17 11.18 16.82
CA VAL A 442 13.02 10.26 16.90
C VAL A 442 11.85 10.81 17.72
N ASN A 443 12.12 11.64 18.74
CA ASN A 443 11.11 12.16 19.66
C ASN A 443 10.52 13.50 19.22
N LEU A 444 11.02 14.10 18.13
CA LEU A 444 10.43 15.34 17.60
C LEU A 444 9.01 15.04 17.07
N PRO A 445 7.99 15.77 17.53
CA PRO A 445 6.62 15.57 17.10
C PRO A 445 6.44 16.00 15.64
N LEU A 446 5.71 15.20 14.89
CA LEU A 446 5.33 15.50 13.51
C LEU A 446 3.86 15.94 13.43
N LEU A 447 2.97 15.16 14.04
CA LEU A 447 1.54 15.40 14.04
C LEU A 447 1.20 16.65 14.85
N THR A 448 0.25 17.43 14.36
CA THR A 448 -0.33 18.52 15.15
C THR A 448 -1.15 17.95 16.32
N PRO A 449 -1.36 18.71 17.41
CA PRO A 449 -2.23 18.27 18.51
C PRO A 449 -3.65 17.90 18.06
N ALA A 450 -4.19 18.62 17.06
CA ALA A 450 -5.51 18.34 16.50
C ALA A 450 -5.55 17.01 15.73
N GLU A 451 -4.51 16.69 14.96
CA GLU A 451 -4.40 15.40 14.27
C GLU A 451 -4.23 14.24 15.26
N GLN A 452 -3.42 14.42 16.30
CA GLN A 452 -3.29 13.39 17.35
C GLN A 452 -4.66 13.12 18.00
N GLN A 453 -5.39 14.18 18.37
CA GLN A 453 -6.74 14.04 18.92
C GLN A 453 -7.71 13.39 17.94
N GLN A 454 -7.57 13.66 16.63
CA GLN A 454 -8.37 13.02 15.59
C GLN A 454 -8.08 11.52 15.49
N LEU A 455 -6.81 11.11 15.47
CA LEU A 455 -6.43 9.69 15.49
C LEU A 455 -6.95 8.99 16.76
N ASP A 456 -6.84 9.64 17.92
CA ASP A 456 -7.38 9.11 19.17
C ASP A 456 -8.91 8.97 19.12
N SER A 457 -9.61 9.90 18.45
CA SER A 457 -11.07 9.86 18.29
C SER A 457 -11.55 8.67 17.46
N TRP A 458 -10.80 8.25 16.45
CA TRP A 458 -11.11 7.06 15.65
C TRP A 458 -10.97 5.76 16.45
N ASN A 459 -10.27 5.81 17.57
CA ASN A 459 -10.09 4.71 18.52
C ASN A 459 -11.03 4.79 19.74
N GLN A 460 -12.05 5.66 19.73
CA GLN A 460 -13.10 5.71 20.76
C GLN A 460 -14.15 4.61 20.54
N THR A 461 -13.74 3.35 20.63
CA THR A 461 -14.58 2.18 20.29
C THR A 461 -15.24 1.52 21.50
N ARG A 462 -15.19 2.14 22.68
CA ARG A 462 -15.69 1.55 23.92
C ARG A 462 -17.19 1.26 23.81
N SER A 463 -17.58 0.01 24.01
CA SER A 463 -18.97 -0.45 23.99
C SER A 463 -19.24 -1.42 25.14
N ALA A 464 -20.43 -1.37 25.70
CA ALA A 464 -20.86 -2.29 26.74
C ALA A 464 -21.09 -3.70 26.15
N TYR A 465 -20.65 -4.73 26.87
CA TYR A 465 -20.87 -6.13 26.52
C TYR A 465 -21.14 -6.97 27.78
N PRO A 466 -21.87 -8.10 27.68
CA PRO A 466 -22.18 -8.96 28.81
C PRO A 466 -20.92 -9.51 29.48
N GLN A 467 -20.91 -9.53 30.81
CA GLN A 467 -19.82 -10.12 31.60
C GLN A 467 -20.09 -11.60 31.93
N THR A 468 -20.45 -12.39 30.92
CA THR A 468 -20.78 -13.82 31.04
C THR A 468 -20.06 -14.63 29.98
N CYS A 469 -19.72 -15.88 30.29
CA CYS A 469 -19.04 -16.77 29.36
C CYS A 469 -19.96 -17.16 28.19
N LEU A 470 -19.34 -17.54 27.07
CA LEU A 470 -20.07 -17.76 25.82
C LEU A 470 -21.13 -18.87 25.91
N HIS A 471 -20.83 -19.96 26.61
CA HIS A 471 -21.78 -21.07 26.80
C HIS A 471 -23.01 -20.63 27.62
N GLN A 472 -22.86 -19.67 28.55
CA GLN A 472 -23.97 -19.15 29.35
C GLN A 472 -24.92 -18.29 28.49
N LEU A 473 -24.38 -17.56 27.51
CA LEU A 473 -25.21 -16.83 26.54
C LEU A 473 -26.03 -17.79 25.68
N PHE A 474 -25.43 -18.89 25.24
CA PHE A 474 -26.15 -19.97 24.54
C PHE A 474 -27.24 -20.61 25.42
N GLU A 475 -26.94 -20.89 26.69
CA GLU A 475 -27.92 -21.44 27.64
C GLU A 475 -29.11 -20.50 27.87
N ALA A 476 -28.86 -19.20 28.00
CA ALA A 476 -29.91 -18.19 28.09
C ALA A 476 -30.80 -18.21 26.83
N GLN A 477 -30.20 -18.33 25.64
CA GLN A 477 -30.95 -18.45 24.39
C GLN A 477 -31.76 -19.76 24.32
N CYS A 478 -31.24 -20.87 24.85
CA CYS A 478 -31.95 -22.13 24.92
C CYS A 478 -33.21 -22.05 25.80
N HIS A 479 -33.15 -21.28 26.89
CA HIS A 479 -34.33 -20.99 27.71
C HIS A 479 -35.33 -20.07 26.99
N HIS A 480 -34.85 -19.15 26.16
CA HIS A 480 -35.71 -18.22 25.42
C HIS A 480 -36.44 -18.88 24.24
N SER A 481 -35.80 -19.78 23.50
CA SER A 481 -36.35 -20.40 22.28
C SER A 481 -36.07 -21.90 22.20
N PRO A 482 -36.60 -22.72 23.14
CA PRO A 482 -36.24 -24.13 23.29
C PRO A 482 -36.59 -24.99 22.06
N ASP A 483 -37.70 -24.68 21.39
CA ASP A 483 -38.23 -25.46 20.27
C ASP A 483 -37.74 -24.96 18.89
N ALA A 484 -37.03 -23.84 18.84
CA ALA A 484 -36.41 -23.36 17.61
C ALA A 484 -35.30 -24.32 17.16
N ILE A 485 -35.05 -24.41 15.86
CA ILE A 485 -34.00 -25.26 15.32
C ILE A 485 -32.64 -24.56 15.47
N ALA A 486 -31.75 -25.17 16.25
CA ALA A 486 -30.42 -24.64 16.51
C ALA A 486 -29.38 -25.09 15.47
N ALA A 487 -29.46 -26.35 15.05
CA ALA A 487 -28.50 -26.94 14.11
C ALA A 487 -29.17 -27.91 13.15
N ARG A 488 -28.72 -27.91 11.89
CA ARG A 488 -29.11 -28.84 10.83
C ARG A 488 -27.89 -29.38 10.12
N PHE A 489 -27.94 -30.65 9.73
CA PHE A 489 -26.93 -31.31 8.91
C PHE A 489 -27.65 -32.15 7.87
N ASP A 490 -27.36 -31.93 6.58
CA ASP A 490 -28.01 -32.65 5.48
C ASP A 490 -27.03 -33.64 4.83
N PRO A 491 -27.01 -34.93 5.25
CA PRO A 491 -26.16 -35.95 4.66
C PRO A 491 -26.79 -36.43 3.34
N PHE A 492 -26.50 -35.74 2.24
CA PHE A 492 -26.60 -36.41 0.95
C PHE A 492 -25.47 -37.47 0.86
N PRO A 493 -25.74 -38.79 0.69
CA PRO A 493 -27.01 -39.48 0.44
C PRO A 493 -27.46 -40.49 1.53
N VAL A 494 -26.99 -40.42 2.78
CA VAL A 494 -27.32 -41.43 3.82
C VAL A 494 -28.04 -40.81 5.01
N PRO A 495 -29.33 -41.12 5.24
CA PRO A 495 -30.02 -40.68 6.45
C PRO A 495 -29.57 -41.52 7.66
N ARG A 496 -28.94 -40.88 8.65
CA ARG A 496 -28.79 -41.42 10.02
C ARG A 496 -29.46 -40.47 11.01
N SER A 497 -30.60 -40.89 11.58
CA SER A 497 -31.37 -40.17 12.61
C SER A 497 -31.79 -38.73 12.23
N SER A 498 -32.41 -37.99 13.15
CA SER A 498 -32.88 -36.61 12.93
C SER A 498 -31.74 -35.70 12.46
N ASN A 499 -31.80 -35.26 11.20
CA ASN A 499 -30.86 -34.31 10.55
C ASN A 499 -30.90 -32.88 11.15
N GLN A 500 -31.57 -32.68 12.28
CA GLN A 500 -31.75 -31.40 12.93
C GLN A 500 -31.87 -31.57 14.45
N LEU A 501 -31.46 -30.54 15.19
CA LEU A 501 -31.59 -30.43 16.64
C LEU A 501 -32.23 -29.09 17.00
N THR A 502 -33.20 -29.11 17.90
CA THR A 502 -33.69 -27.88 18.55
C THR A 502 -32.64 -27.32 19.52
N TYR A 503 -32.80 -26.08 19.97
CA TYR A 503 -31.97 -25.49 21.03
C TYR A 503 -31.99 -26.35 22.30
N SER A 504 -33.17 -26.81 22.74
CA SER A 504 -33.30 -27.68 23.92
C SER A 504 -32.58 -29.02 23.74
N GLN A 505 -32.67 -29.64 22.55
CA GLN A 505 -32.00 -30.91 22.25
C GLN A 505 -30.49 -30.76 22.14
N LEU A 506 -30.01 -29.71 21.46
CA LEU A 506 -28.58 -29.43 21.34
C LEU A 506 -27.96 -29.16 22.72
N ASN A 507 -28.63 -28.36 23.55
CA ASN A 507 -28.17 -28.08 24.91
C ASN A 507 -28.14 -29.32 25.79
N ALA A 508 -29.19 -30.15 25.74
CA ALA A 508 -29.25 -31.41 26.49
C ALA A 508 -28.09 -32.35 26.13
N ARG A 509 -27.83 -32.55 24.83
CA ARG A 509 -26.74 -33.40 24.35
C ARG A 509 -25.36 -32.85 24.70
N ALA A 510 -25.17 -31.52 24.59
CA ALA A 510 -23.93 -30.87 25.00
C ALA A 510 -23.70 -30.97 26.53
N ASN A 511 -24.77 -30.84 27.33
CA ASN A 511 -24.71 -31.01 28.79
C ASN A 511 -24.33 -32.44 29.16
N GLN A 512 -24.95 -33.44 28.52
CA GLN A 512 -24.64 -34.85 28.74
C GLN A 512 -23.16 -35.16 28.50
N LEU A 513 -22.62 -34.68 27.38
CA LEU A 513 -21.19 -34.84 27.09
C LEU A 513 -20.32 -34.03 28.05
N ALA A 514 -20.72 -32.82 28.46
CA ALA A 514 -19.99 -32.02 29.44
C ALA A 514 -19.92 -32.69 30.82
N HIS A 515 -21.04 -33.26 31.30
CA HIS A 515 -21.08 -34.05 32.53
C HIS A 515 -20.19 -35.29 32.42
N TYR A 516 -20.16 -35.95 31.26
CA TYR A 516 -19.28 -37.09 31.03
C TYR A 516 -17.81 -36.67 31.11
N LEU A 517 -17.43 -35.58 30.44
CA LEU A 517 -16.08 -35.01 30.49
C LEU A 517 -15.68 -34.63 31.92
N TYR A 518 -16.60 -34.02 32.67
CA TYR A 518 -16.37 -33.70 34.08
C TYR A 518 -16.17 -34.96 34.94
N ALA A 519 -17.00 -35.99 34.75
CA ALA A 519 -16.94 -37.25 35.50
C ALA A 519 -15.63 -38.03 35.26
N ILE A 520 -15.03 -37.91 34.08
CA ILE A 520 -13.72 -38.52 33.78
C ILE A 520 -12.52 -37.65 34.19
N GLY A 521 -12.76 -36.54 34.91
CA GLY A 521 -11.74 -35.74 35.57
C GLY A 521 -11.18 -34.57 34.75
N ILE A 522 -11.90 -34.09 33.72
CA ILE A 522 -11.50 -32.87 33.01
C ILE A 522 -11.58 -31.66 33.96
N SER A 523 -10.47 -30.90 34.02
CA SER A 523 -10.37 -29.67 34.80
C SER A 523 -10.46 -28.43 33.90
N LEU A 524 -10.65 -27.27 34.53
CA LEU A 524 -10.74 -25.99 33.82
C LEU A 524 -9.49 -25.72 32.96
N GLU A 525 -9.70 -25.15 31.78
CA GLU A 525 -8.70 -24.84 30.75
C GLU A 525 -7.93 -26.03 30.18
N THR A 526 -8.32 -27.27 30.48
CA THR A 526 -7.71 -28.47 29.85
C THR A 526 -7.87 -28.41 28.33
N PRO A 527 -6.79 -28.53 27.54
CA PRO A 527 -6.88 -28.63 26.09
C PRO A 527 -7.48 -29.98 25.66
N ILE A 528 -8.59 -29.97 24.95
CA ILE A 528 -9.25 -31.17 24.41
C ILE A 528 -9.15 -31.15 22.88
N GLY A 529 -8.53 -32.18 22.31
CA GLY A 529 -8.45 -32.35 20.86
C GLY A 529 -9.80 -32.76 20.27
N LEU A 530 -10.25 -32.08 19.21
CA LEU A 530 -11.44 -32.45 18.46
C LEU A 530 -11.02 -32.97 17.08
N TYR A 531 -11.04 -34.29 16.91
CA TYR A 531 -10.72 -34.98 15.66
C TYR A 531 -12.00 -35.53 15.03
N LEU A 532 -12.81 -34.62 14.47
CA LEU A 532 -14.16 -34.91 13.98
C LEU A 532 -14.39 -34.26 12.62
N ASP A 533 -15.18 -34.92 11.77
CA ASP A 533 -15.72 -34.33 10.56
C ASP A 533 -16.91 -33.40 10.88
N ARG A 534 -17.29 -32.56 9.91
CA ARG A 534 -18.48 -31.73 10.00
C ARG A 534 -19.72 -32.58 10.21
N SER A 535 -20.36 -32.38 11.36
CA SER A 535 -21.50 -33.15 11.82
C SER A 535 -22.19 -32.42 12.97
N LEU A 536 -23.38 -32.89 13.36
CA LEU A 536 -24.02 -32.42 14.58
C LEU A 536 -23.18 -32.74 15.83
N ASP A 537 -22.41 -33.83 15.80
CA ASP A 537 -21.54 -34.23 16.91
C ASP A 537 -20.38 -33.25 17.11
N LEU A 538 -19.83 -32.67 16.03
CA LEU A 538 -18.85 -31.59 16.14
C LEU A 538 -19.44 -30.38 16.89
N ALA A 539 -20.66 -29.97 16.55
CA ALA A 539 -21.34 -28.87 17.23
C ALA A 539 -21.60 -29.18 18.71
N ILE A 540 -22.04 -30.41 19.02
CA ILE A 540 -22.24 -30.90 20.40
C ILE A 540 -20.91 -30.89 21.16
N ALA A 541 -19.83 -31.40 20.56
CA ALA A 541 -18.51 -31.50 21.18
C ALA A 541 -17.92 -30.13 21.52
N ILE A 542 -18.02 -29.15 20.61
CA ILE A 542 -17.58 -27.78 20.86
C ILE A 542 -18.29 -27.20 22.09
N LEU A 543 -19.63 -27.28 22.14
CA LEU A 543 -20.41 -26.76 23.27
C LEU A 543 -20.09 -27.51 24.58
N ALA A 544 -19.94 -28.83 24.52
CA ALA A 544 -19.66 -29.65 25.68
C ALA A 544 -18.29 -29.34 26.30
N VAL A 545 -17.26 -29.14 25.48
CA VAL A 545 -15.92 -28.75 25.95
C VAL A 545 -15.98 -27.42 26.68
N LEU A 546 -16.68 -26.43 26.12
CA LEU A 546 -16.87 -25.11 26.75
C LEU A 546 -17.64 -25.20 28.07
N LYS A 547 -18.70 -26.01 28.13
CA LYS A 547 -19.52 -26.24 29.33
C LYS A 547 -18.74 -26.98 30.43
N ALA A 548 -17.80 -27.83 30.05
CA ALA A 548 -16.85 -28.46 30.98
C ALA A 548 -15.72 -27.50 31.43
N GLY A 549 -15.71 -26.26 30.95
CA GLY A 549 -14.69 -25.25 31.27
C GLY A 549 -13.33 -25.51 30.61
N ALA A 550 -13.27 -26.40 29.63
CA ALA A 550 -12.08 -26.75 28.87
C ALA A 550 -11.95 -25.91 27.58
N ALA A 551 -10.78 -25.99 26.94
CA ALA A 551 -10.53 -25.31 25.67
C ALA A 551 -10.39 -26.33 24.54
N TYR A 552 -11.11 -26.15 23.43
CA TYR A 552 -10.98 -27.09 22.32
C TYR A 552 -9.79 -26.76 21.42
N VAL A 553 -9.17 -27.80 20.88
CA VAL A 553 -8.08 -27.73 19.89
C VAL A 553 -8.57 -28.44 18.63
N PRO A 554 -8.83 -27.72 17.53
CA PRO A 554 -9.21 -28.34 16.26
C PRO A 554 -8.11 -29.24 15.72
N LEU A 555 -8.42 -30.52 15.48
CA LEU A 555 -7.54 -31.47 14.82
C LEU A 555 -8.19 -31.85 13.49
N ASP A 556 -7.82 -31.16 12.41
CA ASP A 556 -8.40 -31.37 11.08
C ASP A 556 -8.02 -32.77 10.55
N PRO A 557 -8.98 -33.66 10.25
CA PRO A 557 -8.69 -35.00 9.73
C PRO A 557 -7.91 -35.01 8.42
N SER A 558 -7.92 -33.93 7.65
CA SER A 558 -7.17 -33.80 6.40
C SER A 558 -5.68 -33.47 6.59
N TYR A 559 -5.23 -33.14 7.81
CA TYR A 559 -3.84 -32.80 8.06
C TYR A 559 -2.93 -34.03 8.05
N PRO A 560 -1.66 -33.88 7.63
CA PRO A 560 -0.67 -34.94 7.74
C PRO A 560 -0.50 -35.39 9.20
N THR A 561 -0.29 -36.69 9.37
CA THR A 561 -0.11 -37.35 10.66
C THR A 561 0.95 -36.69 11.54
N GLU A 562 2.07 -36.27 10.95
CA GLU A 562 3.14 -35.61 11.70
C GLU A 562 2.73 -34.24 12.25
N ARG A 563 1.94 -33.47 11.49
CA ARG A 563 1.41 -32.19 11.95
C ARG A 563 0.43 -32.39 13.11
N LEU A 564 -0.43 -33.40 13.01
CA LEU A 564 -1.35 -33.77 14.10
C LEU A 564 -0.58 -34.20 15.35
N ASN A 565 0.47 -35.03 15.20
CA ASN A 565 1.35 -35.43 16.31
C ASN A 565 2.06 -34.23 16.96
N PHE A 566 2.53 -33.27 16.15
CA PHE A 566 3.11 -32.03 16.66
C PHE A 566 2.09 -31.26 17.50
N MET A 567 0.88 -31.02 16.98
CA MET A 567 -0.18 -30.29 17.68
C MET A 567 -0.59 -30.97 19.00
N LEU A 568 -0.73 -32.31 18.99
CA LEU A 568 -1.02 -33.11 20.19
C LEU A 568 0.06 -32.92 21.26
N LYS A 569 1.34 -32.96 20.84
CA LYS A 569 2.49 -32.81 21.74
C LYS A 569 2.62 -31.38 22.27
N ASP A 570 2.55 -30.38 21.39
CA ASP A 570 2.74 -28.97 21.73
C ASP A 570 1.62 -28.46 22.66
N ALA A 571 0.37 -28.85 22.38
CA ALA A 571 -0.77 -28.55 23.25
C ALA A 571 -0.92 -29.48 24.45
N GLN A 572 -0.03 -30.47 24.61
CA GLN A 572 -0.07 -31.44 25.71
C GLN A 572 -1.45 -32.11 25.86
N ILE A 573 -2.07 -32.46 24.74
CA ILE A 573 -3.43 -33.01 24.71
C ILE A 573 -3.44 -34.39 25.36
N GLN A 574 -4.24 -34.54 26.41
CA GLN A 574 -4.44 -35.83 27.11
C GLN A 574 -5.72 -36.54 26.67
N LEU A 575 -6.62 -35.84 25.98
CA LEU A 575 -7.93 -36.34 25.60
C LEU A 575 -8.33 -35.86 24.20
N VAL A 576 -8.76 -36.80 23.36
CA VAL A 576 -9.23 -36.53 22.00
C VAL A 576 -10.63 -37.11 21.81
N LEU A 577 -11.57 -36.28 21.36
CA LEU A 577 -12.89 -36.71 20.91
C LEU A 577 -12.83 -37.05 19.41
N SER A 578 -13.32 -38.23 19.02
CA SER A 578 -13.25 -38.75 17.65
C SER A 578 -14.50 -39.57 17.29
N HIS A 579 -14.60 -40.02 16.04
CA HIS A 579 -15.55 -41.04 15.57
C HIS A 579 -14.84 -42.35 15.24
N SER A 580 -15.54 -43.47 15.41
CA SER A 580 -15.00 -44.81 15.18
C SER A 580 -14.68 -45.09 13.70
N SER A 581 -15.35 -44.42 12.76
CA SER A 581 -15.08 -44.53 11.32
C SER A 581 -13.73 -43.91 10.92
N LEU A 582 -13.36 -42.79 11.55
CA LEU A 582 -12.07 -42.12 11.35
C LEU A 582 -10.90 -42.93 11.95
N ASP A 583 -11.22 -43.78 12.92
CA ASP A 583 -10.29 -44.71 13.56
C ASP A 583 -10.02 -46.01 12.74
N SER A 584 -10.85 -46.31 11.73
CA SER A 584 -10.92 -47.63 11.06
C SER A 584 -10.11 -47.78 9.78
N THR A 585 -9.62 -46.68 9.19
CA THR A 585 -8.66 -46.77 8.08
C THR A 585 -7.35 -47.33 8.64
N GLU A 586 -6.86 -48.45 8.09
CA GLU A 586 -5.68 -49.22 8.55
C GLU A 586 -4.37 -48.39 8.74
N ASN A 587 -4.39 -47.11 8.33
CA ASN A 587 -3.32 -46.13 8.45
C ASN A 587 -3.44 -45.14 9.63
N SER A 588 -4.55 -45.04 10.38
CA SER A 588 -4.76 -43.92 11.34
C SER A 588 -4.30 -44.22 12.77
N ARG A 589 -4.63 -45.39 13.33
CA ARG A 589 -4.14 -45.80 14.68
C ARG A 589 -2.67 -46.24 14.69
N SER A 590 -2.17 -46.70 13.54
CA SER A 590 -0.83 -47.29 13.37
C SER A 590 0.24 -46.25 12.96
N ASN A 591 -0.12 -45.22 12.17
CA ASN A 591 0.85 -44.19 11.73
C ASN A 591 0.88 -42.93 12.61
N LEU A 592 -0.16 -42.63 13.39
CA LEU A 592 0.02 -41.80 14.58
C LEU A 592 0.90 -42.63 15.52
N SER A 593 2.21 -42.59 15.30
CA SER A 593 3.18 -43.42 16.01
C SER A 593 3.33 -42.89 17.43
N PHE A 594 2.41 -43.31 18.29
CA PHE A 594 2.32 -42.99 19.71
C PHE A 594 3.47 -43.58 20.57
N ASN A 595 4.62 -43.91 19.97
CA ASN A 595 5.71 -44.66 20.63
C ASN A 595 6.49 -43.83 21.68
N SER A 596 6.13 -42.57 21.92
CA SER A 596 6.83 -41.71 22.90
C SER A 596 5.92 -41.02 23.92
N CYS A 597 4.58 -41.12 23.81
CA CYS A 597 3.64 -40.46 24.71
C CYS A 597 2.62 -41.47 25.25
N SER A 598 3.02 -42.23 26.26
CA SER A 598 2.12 -43.08 27.03
C SER A 598 1.09 -42.18 27.75
N THR A 599 -0.17 -42.18 27.28
CA THR A 599 -1.46 -41.75 27.93
C THR A 599 -2.30 -40.64 27.25
N ILE A 600 -2.50 -40.66 25.92
CA ILE A 600 -3.64 -39.91 25.30
C ILE A 600 -4.90 -40.80 25.29
N LYS A 601 -6.00 -40.34 25.89
CA LYS A 601 -7.29 -41.03 25.92
C LYS A 601 -8.15 -40.60 24.72
N PHE A 602 -8.37 -41.51 23.78
CA PHE A 602 -9.31 -41.33 22.68
C PHE A 602 -10.72 -41.75 23.11
N ILE A 603 -11.70 -40.87 22.92
CA ILE A 603 -13.11 -41.14 23.19
C ILE A 603 -13.85 -41.16 21.84
N PRO A 604 -14.15 -42.35 21.31
CA PRO A 604 -15.00 -42.48 20.14
C PRO A 604 -16.46 -42.18 20.53
N LEU A 605 -17.06 -41.13 19.98
CA LEU A 605 -18.39 -40.68 20.36
C LEU A 605 -19.49 -41.68 19.96
N ASP A 606 -19.41 -42.32 18.80
CA ASP A 606 -20.48 -43.23 18.30
C ASP A 606 -20.80 -44.37 19.27
N PRO A 607 -19.83 -45.20 19.71
CA PRO A 607 -20.12 -46.32 20.61
C PRO A 607 -20.36 -45.89 22.06
N LEU A 608 -19.91 -44.69 22.47
CA LEU A 608 -20.11 -44.17 23.82
C LEU A 608 -21.39 -43.35 23.97
N TRP A 609 -22.09 -43.04 22.88
CA TRP A 609 -23.25 -42.15 22.93
C TRP A 609 -24.37 -42.69 23.83
N GLU A 610 -24.57 -44.01 23.87
CA GLU A 610 -25.54 -44.64 24.77
C GLU A 610 -25.24 -44.34 26.24
N GLN A 611 -23.96 -44.43 26.66
CA GLN A 611 -23.54 -44.10 28.02
C GLN A 611 -23.62 -42.58 28.29
N ILE A 612 -23.22 -41.76 27.32
CA ILE A 612 -23.30 -40.30 27.43
C ILE A 612 -24.75 -39.85 27.59
N ALA A 613 -25.70 -40.50 26.90
CA ALA A 613 -27.11 -40.19 26.97
C ALA A 613 -27.75 -40.48 28.35
N GLU A 614 -27.11 -41.25 29.22
CA GLU A 614 -27.55 -41.47 30.61
C GLU A 614 -27.14 -40.32 31.55
N MET A 615 -26.21 -39.47 31.13
CA MET A 615 -25.76 -38.33 31.93
C MET A 615 -26.86 -37.26 32.09
N PRO A 616 -26.78 -36.40 33.12
CA PRO A 616 -27.76 -35.34 33.31
C PRO A 616 -27.85 -34.39 32.11
N ILE A 617 -29.08 -33.98 31.77
CA ILE A 617 -29.33 -33.00 30.71
C ILE A 617 -29.26 -31.54 31.20
N THR A 618 -29.07 -31.32 32.50
CA THR A 618 -29.01 -29.98 33.12
C THR A 618 -27.65 -29.33 32.88
N ASN A 619 -27.61 -27.98 32.80
CA ASN A 619 -26.36 -27.25 32.64
C ASN A 619 -25.40 -27.57 33.81
N LEU A 620 -24.11 -27.65 33.49
CA LEU A 620 -23.05 -27.88 34.47
C LEU A 620 -22.61 -26.53 35.06
N ASP A 621 -22.80 -26.34 36.37
CA ASP A 621 -22.47 -25.09 37.05
C ASP A 621 -21.01 -25.10 37.54
N LEU A 622 -20.09 -24.66 36.68
CA LEU A 622 -18.67 -24.51 37.00
C LEU A 622 -18.28 -23.02 37.07
N PRO A 623 -17.33 -22.64 37.96
CA PRO A 623 -16.88 -21.26 38.11
C PRO A 623 -15.92 -20.84 36.97
N ILE A 624 -16.43 -20.80 35.74
CA ILE A 624 -15.66 -20.46 34.53
C ILE A 624 -15.54 -18.94 34.40
N ALA A 625 -14.32 -18.43 34.25
CA ALA A 625 -14.05 -16.99 34.13
C ALA A 625 -13.86 -16.56 32.66
N LEU A 626 -14.23 -15.31 32.36
CA LEU A 626 -14.13 -14.74 31.00
C LEU A 626 -12.72 -14.76 30.39
N ASP A 627 -11.68 -14.69 31.22
CA ASP A 627 -10.29 -14.67 30.76
C ASP A 627 -9.71 -16.08 30.53
N GLN A 628 -10.48 -17.13 30.83
CA GLN A 628 -10.10 -18.51 30.54
C GLN A 628 -10.10 -18.81 29.04
N SER A 629 -9.21 -19.71 28.65
CA SER A 629 -9.07 -20.18 27.27
C SER A 629 -10.36 -20.82 26.79
N ILE A 630 -10.80 -20.44 25.58
CA ILE A 630 -11.97 -21.04 24.93
C ILE A 630 -11.57 -21.97 23.77
N TYR A 631 -10.54 -21.60 23.02
CA TYR A 631 -9.96 -22.43 21.96
C TYR A 631 -8.49 -22.11 21.76
N ILE A 632 -7.77 -23.10 21.22
CA ILE A 632 -6.40 -22.95 20.76
C ILE A 632 -6.36 -23.29 19.28
N MET A 633 -6.04 -22.29 18.44
CA MET A 633 -5.94 -22.47 17.00
C MET A 633 -4.50 -22.35 16.54
N TYR A 634 -4.05 -23.32 15.76
CA TYR A 634 -2.68 -23.35 15.24
C TYR A 634 -2.59 -22.60 13.91
N THR A 635 -1.62 -21.70 13.83
CA THR A 635 -1.25 -20.99 12.60
C THR A 635 0.18 -21.33 12.18
N SER A 636 0.56 -21.11 10.92
CA SER A 636 1.95 -21.20 10.48
C SER A 636 2.86 -20.28 11.31
N GLY A 637 4.08 -20.73 11.64
CA GLY A 637 5.05 -19.94 12.43
C GLY A 637 6.31 -19.61 11.64
N SER A 638 6.85 -18.41 11.87
CA SER A 638 8.06 -17.90 11.20
C SER A 638 9.33 -18.69 11.57
N THR A 639 9.32 -19.41 12.69
CA THR A 639 10.41 -20.27 13.17
C THR A 639 10.46 -21.64 12.51
N GLY A 640 9.52 -21.95 11.61
CA GLY A 640 9.47 -23.24 10.93
C GLY A 640 8.46 -24.24 11.49
N GLN A 641 7.79 -23.91 12.60
CA GLN A 641 6.85 -24.79 13.29
C GLN A 641 5.50 -24.07 13.52
N PRO A 642 4.36 -24.78 13.49
CA PRO A 642 3.06 -24.20 13.82
C PRO A 642 3.04 -23.63 15.25
N LYS A 643 2.29 -22.54 15.46
CA LYS A 643 2.14 -21.88 16.77
C LYS A 643 0.67 -21.86 17.19
N GLY A 644 0.37 -22.34 18.40
CA GLY A 644 -0.99 -22.33 18.96
C GLY A 644 -1.35 -20.96 19.55
N VAL A 645 -2.44 -20.35 19.10
CA VAL A 645 -2.94 -19.05 19.59
C VAL A 645 -4.06 -19.27 20.60
N ILE A 646 -3.86 -18.78 21.83
CA ILE A 646 -4.80 -18.98 22.94
C ILE A 646 -5.81 -17.83 23.01
N ASN A 647 -7.04 -18.06 22.55
CA ASN A 647 -8.13 -17.09 22.64
C ASN A 647 -8.99 -17.32 23.90
N THR A 648 -9.69 -16.28 24.35
CA THR A 648 -10.46 -16.30 25.61
C THR A 648 -11.94 -16.08 25.37
N HIS A 649 -12.77 -16.47 26.35
CA HIS A 649 -14.20 -16.16 26.32
C HIS A 649 -14.46 -14.65 26.16
N ARG A 650 -13.71 -13.79 26.84
CA ARG A 650 -13.86 -12.33 26.79
C ARG A 650 -13.73 -11.79 25.38
N GLY A 651 -12.64 -12.13 24.69
CA GLY A 651 -12.37 -11.64 23.35
C GLY A 651 -13.46 -12.05 22.37
N LEU A 652 -13.88 -13.32 22.44
CA LEU A 652 -14.92 -13.83 21.56
C LEU A 652 -16.32 -13.27 21.88
N VAL A 653 -16.69 -13.13 23.16
CA VAL A 653 -17.96 -12.52 23.55
C VAL A 653 -18.04 -11.08 23.02
N ASN A 654 -16.96 -10.29 23.18
CA ASN A 654 -16.91 -8.96 22.59
C ASN A 654 -17.13 -8.98 21.06
N ARG A 655 -16.39 -9.85 20.37
CA ARG A 655 -16.47 -9.98 18.91
C ARG A 655 -17.86 -10.33 18.41
N LEU A 656 -18.58 -11.24 19.08
CA LEU A 656 -19.90 -11.69 18.66
C LEU A 656 -21.00 -10.69 19.04
N ILE A 657 -20.87 -10.01 20.18
CA ILE A 657 -21.82 -8.95 20.58
C ILE A 657 -21.71 -7.75 19.65
N TRP A 658 -20.49 -7.36 19.28
CA TRP A 658 -20.28 -6.36 18.23
C TRP A 658 -20.93 -6.80 16.91
N MET A 659 -20.69 -8.04 16.47
CA MET A 659 -21.25 -8.55 15.21
C MET A 659 -22.78 -8.51 15.21
N GLN A 660 -23.40 -8.85 16.35
CA GLN A 660 -24.84 -8.78 16.51
C GLN A 660 -25.37 -7.34 16.50
N GLN A 661 -24.65 -6.41 17.13
CA GLN A 661 -25.01 -5.00 17.14
C GLN A 661 -24.90 -4.35 15.75
N GLU A 662 -23.92 -4.77 14.94
CA GLU A 662 -23.67 -4.21 13.62
C GLU A 662 -24.59 -4.82 12.54
N TYR A 663 -24.77 -6.15 12.54
CA TYR A 663 -25.41 -6.85 11.42
C TYR A 663 -26.80 -7.44 11.73
N HIS A 664 -27.24 -7.38 12.99
CA HIS A 664 -28.60 -7.70 13.42
C HIS A 664 -29.13 -9.06 12.93
N LEU A 665 -28.44 -10.16 13.25
CA LEU A 665 -28.94 -11.50 12.92
C LEU A 665 -30.26 -11.77 13.66
N ALA A 666 -31.26 -12.21 12.92
CA ALA A 666 -32.60 -12.48 13.41
C ALA A 666 -32.80 -13.98 13.70
N PRO A 667 -33.73 -14.38 14.58
CA PRO A 667 -34.04 -15.79 14.83
C PRO A 667 -34.49 -16.58 13.59
N THR A 668 -34.97 -15.90 12.55
CA THR A 668 -35.36 -16.51 11.27
C THR A 668 -34.19 -16.80 10.33
N ASP A 669 -33.00 -16.29 10.65
CA ASP A 669 -31.82 -16.42 9.81
C ASP A 669 -31.22 -17.82 9.82
N ARG A 670 -30.46 -18.11 8.76
CA ARG A 670 -29.74 -19.36 8.56
C ARG A 670 -28.29 -19.04 8.21
N VAL A 671 -27.39 -19.41 9.10
CA VAL A 671 -25.94 -19.24 8.93
C VAL A 671 -25.35 -20.56 8.45
N LEU A 672 -24.60 -20.52 7.35
CA LEU A 672 -23.94 -21.72 6.84
C LEU A 672 -22.56 -21.91 7.49
N GLN A 673 -22.38 -23.02 8.20
CA GLN A 673 -21.08 -23.50 8.65
C GLN A 673 -20.41 -24.22 7.47
N LYS A 674 -19.45 -23.56 6.84
CA LYS A 674 -18.70 -24.12 5.71
C LYS A 674 -17.20 -23.91 5.80
N THR A 675 -16.74 -23.06 6.71
CA THR A 675 -15.32 -22.81 6.90
C THR A 675 -14.73 -23.96 7.69
N PRO A 676 -13.57 -24.52 7.33
CA PRO A 676 -12.97 -25.59 8.13
C PRO A 676 -12.78 -25.12 9.59
N PHE A 677 -13.12 -25.97 10.56
CA PHE A 677 -13.17 -25.58 11.97
C PHE A 677 -11.78 -25.36 12.60
N SER A 678 -10.72 -25.67 11.85
CA SER A 678 -9.33 -25.32 12.10
C SER A 678 -9.01 -23.85 11.83
N PHE A 679 -9.91 -23.09 11.19
CA PHE A 679 -9.82 -21.64 11.02
C PHE A 679 -10.75 -20.89 11.96
N ASP A 680 -10.28 -19.77 12.49
CA ASP A 680 -10.98 -18.92 13.46
C ASP A 680 -12.27 -18.29 12.93
N VAL A 681 -12.38 -18.03 11.64
CA VAL A 681 -13.63 -17.60 11.00
C VAL A 681 -14.78 -18.57 11.27
N SER A 682 -14.52 -19.88 11.36
CA SER A 682 -15.57 -20.87 11.68
C SER A 682 -16.23 -20.62 13.04
N VAL A 683 -15.53 -19.98 13.97
CA VAL A 683 -16.00 -19.78 15.34
C VAL A 683 -17.26 -18.92 15.36
N TRP A 684 -17.31 -17.82 14.61
CA TRP A 684 -18.54 -17.04 14.56
C TRP A 684 -19.62 -17.73 13.74
N GLU A 685 -19.28 -18.55 12.74
CA GLU A 685 -20.27 -19.38 12.02
C GLU A 685 -21.02 -20.28 13.01
N PHE A 686 -20.30 -20.93 13.95
CA PHE A 686 -20.92 -21.73 15.01
C PHE A 686 -21.71 -20.90 16.01
N PHE A 687 -21.05 -19.93 16.65
CA PHE A 687 -21.60 -19.32 17.87
C PHE A 687 -22.57 -18.17 17.62
N TRP A 688 -22.38 -17.35 16.59
CA TRP A 688 -23.26 -16.20 16.35
C TRP A 688 -24.75 -16.58 16.21
N PRO A 689 -25.16 -17.58 15.40
CA PRO A 689 -26.56 -17.97 15.32
C PRO A 689 -27.10 -18.45 16.68
N TRP A 690 -26.29 -19.16 17.45
CA TRP A 690 -26.65 -19.68 18.77
C TRP A 690 -26.90 -18.62 19.84
N LEU A 691 -26.40 -17.38 19.64
CA LEU A 691 -26.69 -16.26 20.55
C LEU A 691 -28.01 -15.55 20.25
N THR A 692 -28.64 -15.84 19.11
CA THR A 692 -29.76 -15.05 18.57
C THR A 692 -31.02 -15.86 18.31
N GLY A 693 -30.95 -17.20 18.41
CA GLY A 693 -32.06 -18.08 18.08
C GLY A 693 -32.09 -18.50 16.62
N ALA A 694 -31.13 -18.05 15.81
CA ALA A 694 -31.00 -18.44 14.40
C ALA A 694 -30.55 -19.89 14.23
N CYS A 695 -30.65 -20.42 13.02
CA CYS A 695 -30.29 -21.79 12.70
C CYS A 695 -28.86 -21.88 12.12
N LEU A 696 -28.04 -22.75 12.68
CA LEU A 696 -26.78 -23.19 12.07
C LEU A 696 -27.06 -24.30 11.05
N VAL A 697 -26.63 -24.13 9.81
CA VAL A 697 -26.68 -25.18 8.78
C VAL A 697 -25.26 -25.67 8.53
N ILE A 698 -24.97 -26.94 8.82
CA ILE A 698 -23.64 -27.52 8.68
C ILE A 698 -23.50 -28.11 7.28
N ALA A 699 -22.56 -27.57 6.50
CA ALA A 699 -22.28 -28.08 5.16
C ALA A 699 -21.62 -29.47 5.22
N PRO A 700 -21.92 -30.37 4.27
CA PRO A 700 -21.25 -31.66 4.22
C PRO A 700 -19.73 -31.48 3.98
N PRO A 701 -18.92 -32.50 4.33
CA PRO A 701 -17.49 -32.51 4.00
C PRO A 701 -17.26 -32.19 2.52
N ASP A 702 -16.17 -31.47 2.23
CA ASP A 702 -15.77 -31.01 0.88
C ASP A 702 -16.72 -30.10 0.11
N ALA A 703 -17.96 -29.84 0.56
CA ALA A 703 -18.91 -28.96 -0.14
C ALA A 703 -18.37 -27.53 -0.35
N HIS A 704 -17.47 -27.07 0.51
CA HIS A 704 -16.80 -25.78 0.39
C HIS A 704 -15.79 -25.70 -0.78
N ARG A 705 -15.48 -26.82 -1.45
CA ARG A 705 -14.58 -26.92 -2.62
C ARG A 705 -15.33 -27.07 -3.95
N ASP A 706 -16.64 -27.32 -3.88
CA ASP A 706 -17.54 -27.49 -5.02
C ASP A 706 -18.54 -26.34 -5.05
N SER A 707 -18.35 -25.40 -5.97
CA SER A 707 -19.18 -24.21 -6.09
C SER A 707 -20.63 -24.54 -6.44
N ALA A 708 -20.87 -25.57 -7.26
CA ALA A 708 -22.22 -25.97 -7.67
C ALA A 708 -22.98 -26.60 -6.51
N ALA A 709 -22.35 -27.53 -5.79
CA ALA A 709 -22.93 -28.13 -4.59
C ALA A 709 -23.21 -27.08 -3.50
N LEU A 710 -22.33 -26.08 -3.37
CA LEU A 710 -22.52 -24.97 -2.45
C LEU A 710 -23.69 -24.07 -2.84
N VAL A 711 -23.84 -23.70 -4.12
CA VAL A 711 -24.98 -22.91 -4.61
C VAL A 711 -26.28 -23.67 -4.42
N GLN A 712 -26.30 -24.96 -4.75
CA GLN A 712 -27.47 -25.81 -4.50
C GLN A 712 -27.83 -25.79 -3.02
N LEU A 713 -26.86 -26.00 -2.12
CA LEU A 713 -27.07 -25.98 -0.67
C LEU A 713 -27.62 -24.63 -0.18
N ILE A 714 -27.12 -23.51 -0.71
CA ILE A 714 -27.61 -22.17 -0.40
C ILE A 714 -29.09 -22.06 -0.74
N GLN A 715 -29.50 -22.55 -1.92
CA GLN A 715 -30.89 -22.53 -2.36
C GLN A 715 -31.78 -23.48 -1.55
N THR A 716 -31.43 -24.76 -1.39
CA THR A 716 -32.28 -25.73 -0.68
C THR A 716 -32.44 -25.38 0.79
N GLN A 717 -31.35 -24.93 1.43
CA GLN A 717 -31.37 -24.60 2.85
C GLN A 717 -31.73 -23.13 3.11
N GLN A 718 -32.01 -22.33 2.07
CA GLN A 718 -32.40 -20.92 2.17
C GLN A 718 -31.44 -20.13 3.08
N ILE A 719 -30.14 -20.25 2.80
CA ILE A 719 -29.09 -19.61 3.60
C ILE A 719 -29.23 -18.09 3.49
N THR A 720 -29.14 -17.39 4.62
CA THR A 720 -29.26 -15.92 4.68
C THR A 720 -27.92 -15.22 4.95
N THR A 721 -27.02 -15.90 5.65
CA THR A 721 -25.72 -15.35 6.06
C THR A 721 -24.60 -16.31 5.70
N LEU A 722 -23.58 -15.81 4.99
CA LEU A 722 -22.47 -16.62 4.49
C LEU A 722 -21.14 -15.85 4.51
N HIS A 723 -20.04 -16.56 4.76
CA HIS A 723 -18.68 -16.05 4.63
C HIS A 723 -18.04 -16.48 3.32
N PHE A 724 -17.10 -15.71 2.78
CA PHE A 724 -16.15 -16.16 1.77
C PHE A 724 -14.75 -15.60 2.03
N VAL A 725 -13.74 -16.38 1.67
CA VAL A 725 -12.44 -15.79 1.32
C VAL A 725 -12.58 -15.20 -0.10
N PRO A 726 -12.01 -14.02 -0.41
CA PRO A 726 -12.10 -13.40 -1.75
C PRO A 726 -11.82 -14.37 -2.92
N SER A 727 -10.78 -15.18 -2.84
CA SER A 727 -10.50 -16.21 -3.85
C SER A 727 -11.68 -17.18 -4.09
N MET A 728 -12.35 -17.62 -3.03
CA MET A 728 -13.51 -18.52 -3.15
C MET A 728 -14.75 -17.78 -3.68
N LEU A 729 -14.96 -16.52 -3.27
CA LEU A 729 -16.04 -15.70 -3.80
C LEU A 729 -15.93 -15.57 -5.33
N GLN A 730 -14.71 -15.37 -5.85
CA GLN A 730 -14.48 -15.28 -7.28
C GLN A 730 -14.98 -16.51 -8.05
N VAL A 731 -14.77 -17.72 -7.51
CA VAL A 731 -15.25 -18.95 -8.14
C VAL A 731 -16.75 -19.12 -8.03
N VAL A 732 -17.32 -18.85 -6.86
CA VAL A 732 -18.76 -19.01 -6.65
C VAL A 732 -19.56 -18.06 -7.54
N LEU A 733 -19.07 -16.83 -7.77
CA LEU A 733 -19.70 -15.86 -8.69
C LEU A 733 -19.74 -16.30 -10.16
N GLU A 734 -19.12 -17.42 -10.53
CA GLU A 734 -19.20 -17.97 -11.89
C GLU A 734 -20.33 -18.98 -12.08
N GLU A 735 -20.93 -19.44 -10.99
CA GLU A 735 -22.11 -20.31 -11.04
C GLU A 735 -23.35 -19.49 -11.42
N PRO A 736 -24.01 -19.76 -12.56
CA PRO A 736 -25.16 -19.00 -13.02
C PRO A 736 -26.33 -19.00 -12.02
N GLU A 737 -26.55 -20.14 -11.36
CA GLU A 737 -27.65 -20.35 -10.42
C GLU A 737 -27.47 -19.55 -9.12
N LEU A 738 -26.29 -18.96 -8.88
CA LEU A 738 -26.06 -18.11 -7.72
C LEU A 738 -26.95 -16.85 -7.76
N ALA A 739 -27.27 -16.32 -8.94
CA ALA A 739 -28.17 -15.18 -9.10
C ALA A 739 -29.58 -15.46 -8.54
N ASP A 740 -29.98 -16.74 -8.52
CA ASP A 740 -31.29 -17.18 -8.01
C ASP A 740 -31.31 -17.37 -6.48
N CYS A 741 -30.17 -17.20 -5.79
CA CYS A 741 -30.04 -17.32 -4.33
C CYS A 741 -30.59 -16.09 -3.59
N SER A 742 -31.89 -15.78 -3.78
CA SER A 742 -32.54 -14.59 -3.23
C SER A 742 -32.67 -14.58 -1.70
N SER A 743 -32.39 -15.69 -1.02
CA SER A 743 -32.40 -15.77 0.44
C SER A 743 -31.19 -15.08 1.08
N LEU A 744 -30.09 -14.90 0.34
CA LEU A 744 -28.87 -14.29 0.84
C LEU A 744 -29.11 -12.82 1.20
N GLN A 745 -28.84 -12.47 2.45
CA GLN A 745 -28.96 -11.11 2.97
C GLN A 745 -27.59 -10.50 3.27
N ARG A 746 -26.65 -11.31 3.78
CA ARG A 746 -25.34 -10.86 4.28
C ARG A 746 -24.22 -11.77 3.77
N LEU A 747 -23.23 -11.15 3.14
CA LEU A 747 -21.99 -11.79 2.71
C LEU A 747 -20.81 -11.12 3.40
N PHE A 748 -19.99 -11.93 4.06
CA PHE A 748 -18.75 -11.48 4.69
C PHE A 748 -17.56 -11.95 3.88
N CYS A 749 -16.60 -11.06 3.62
CA CYS A 749 -15.31 -11.40 3.07
C CYS A 749 -14.18 -11.09 4.05
N SER A 750 -13.30 -12.04 4.29
CA SER A 750 -12.09 -11.82 5.08
C SER A 750 -11.00 -12.84 4.74
N GLY A 751 -9.80 -12.64 5.29
CA GLY A 751 -8.67 -13.53 5.08
C GLY A 751 -7.79 -13.20 3.87
N GLU A 752 -8.23 -12.36 2.94
CA GLU A 752 -7.40 -11.82 1.84
C GLU A 752 -7.82 -10.39 1.51
N ALA A 753 -7.01 -9.68 0.70
CA ALA A 753 -7.43 -8.41 0.14
C ALA A 753 -8.60 -8.63 -0.83
N LEU A 754 -9.74 -8.01 -0.56
CA LEU A 754 -10.89 -8.02 -1.46
C LEU A 754 -10.66 -6.97 -2.56
N SER A 755 -10.64 -7.38 -3.83
CA SER A 755 -10.48 -6.43 -4.94
C SER A 755 -11.76 -5.63 -5.18
N CYS A 756 -11.63 -4.38 -5.61
CA CYS A 756 -12.77 -3.52 -5.95
C CYS A 756 -13.59 -4.09 -7.12
N GLU A 757 -12.92 -4.74 -8.08
CA GLU A 757 -13.56 -5.43 -9.20
C GLU A 757 -14.45 -6.58 -8.71
N LEU A 758 -13.92 -7.45 -7.84
CA LEU A 758 -14.64 -8.61 -7.32
C LEU A 758 -15.85 -8.17 -6.47
N ALA A 759 -15.67 -7.17 -5.62
CA ALA A 759 -16.77 -6.59 -4.85
C ALA A 759 -17.88 -6.03 -5.76
N SER A 760 -17.49 -5.34 -6.83
CA SER A 760 -18.45 -4.78 -7.80
C SER A 760 -19.20 -5.87 -8.57
N ARG A 761 -18.52 -6.93 -8.99
CA ARG A 761 -19.17 -8.10 -9.62
C ARG A 761 -20.17 -8.77 -8.68
N CYS A 762 -19.80 -8.95 -7.41
CA CYS A 762 -20.68 -9.53 -6.40
C CYS A 762 -21.97 -8.73 -6.23
N ARG A 763 -21.86 -7.40 -6.05
CA ARG A 763 -23.02 -6.51 -5.91
C ARG A 763 -23.93 -6.45 -7.13
N ASN A 764 -23.35 -6.54 -8.33
CA ASN A 764 -24.14 -6.53 -9.56
C ASN A 764 -24.94 -7.84 -9.74
N LEU A 765 -24.45 -8.95 -9.18
CA LEU A 765 -25.08 -10.26 -9.29
C LEU A 765 -26.05 -10.54 -8.15
N LEU A 766 -25.75 -10.07 -6.93
CA LEU A 766 -26.47 -10.40 -5.70
C LEU A 766 -26.98 -9.13 -5.01
N SER A 767 -28.20 -9.21 -4.46
CA SER A 767 -28.78 -8.16 -3.62
C SER A 767 -28.30 -8.19 -2.16
N ALA A 768 -27.44 -9.16 -1.80
CA ALA A 768 -26.93 -9.31 -0.45
C ALA A 768 -25.90 -8.21 -0.11
N ALA A 769 -25.94 -7.70 1.12
CA ALA A 769 -24.95 -6.74 1.60
C ALA A 769 -23.58 -7.41 1.73
N LEU A 770 -22.55 -6.82 1.10
CA LEU A 770 -21.18 -7.32 1.12
C LEU A 770 -20.34 -6.52 2.13
N HIS A 771 -19.71 -7.23 3.07
CA HIS A 771 -18.89 -6.63 4.11
C HIS A 771 -17.47 -7.18 4.06
N ASN A 772 -16.47 -6.30 4.05
CA ASN A 772 -15.07 -6.68 4.17
C ASN A 772 -14.68 -6.63 5.66
N LEU A 773 -14.22 -7.75 6.21
CA LEU A 773 -13.71 -7.86 7.57
C LEU A 773 -12.21 -8.16 7.55
N TYR A 774 -11.52 -7.71 8.58
CA TYR A 774 -10.10 -7.96 8.74
C TYR A 774 -9.77 -8.25 10.20
N GLY A 775 -8.99 -9.31 10.42
CA GLY A 775 -8.22 -9.48 11.64
C GLY A 775 -7.30 -10.70 11.59
N PRO A 776 -6.32 -10.74 12.50
CA PRO A 776 -5.49 -11.91 12.76
C PRO A 776 -6.10 -12.79 13.87
N THR A 777 -5.72 -14.07 13.89
CA THR A 777 -6.12 -15.04 14.91
C THR A 777 -5.76 -14.62 16.34
N GLU A 778 -4.70 -13.82 16.47
CA GLU A 778 -4.20 -13.23 17.71
C GLU A 778 -5.12 -12.13 18.30
N ALA A 779 -6.22 -11.77 17.63
CA ALA A 779 -7.13 -10.73 18.07
C ALA A 779 -8.63 -11.10 17.92
N ALA A 780 -8.98 -12.36 18.18
CA ALA A 780 -10.36 -12.87 18.14
C ALA A 780 -11.07 -12.61 16.80
N ILE A 781 -10.54 -13.25 15.74
CA ILE A 781 -11.10 -13.34 14.39
C ILE A 781 -10.97 -12.04 13.58
N ASP A 782 -11.83 -11.05 13.81
CA ASP A 782 -11.83 -9.80 13.05
C ASP A 782 -11.86 -8.58 13.98
N VAL A 783 -11.04 -7.58 13.67
CA VAL A 783 -10.82 -6.37 14.45
C VAL A 783 -11.27 -5.10 13.75
N SER A 784 -11.56 -5.17 12.44
CA SER A 784 -12.13 -4.06 11.68
C SER A 784 -13.14 -4.54 10.64
N CYS A 785 -13.99 -3.61 10.22
CA CYS A 785 -15.00 -3.86 9.20
C CYS A 785 -15.18 -2.68 8.26
N PHE A 786 -15.51 -2.97 7.01
CA PHE A 786 -15.90 -1.99 6.01
C PHE A 786 -17.12 -2.49 5.20
N PRO A 787 -18.19 -1.69 5.05
CA PRO A 787 -19.26 -2.01 4.13
C PRO A 787 -18.73 -1.82 2.69
N ALA A 788 -18.69 -2.88 1.90
CA ALA A 788 -18.24 -2.83 0.52
C ALA A 788 -19.37 -2.32 -0.41
N GLU A 789 -20.10 -1.29 0.01
CA GLU A 789 -21.20 -0.60 -0.70
C GLU A 789 -20.66 0.34 -1.78
N PRO A 790 -21.42 0.80 -2.79
CA PRO A 790 -20.90 1.66 -3.86
C PRO A 790 -20.57 3.09 -3.38
N ALA A 791 -19.36 3.28 -2.85
CA ALA A 791 -18.78 4.60 -2.58
C ALA A 791 -17.89 5.06 -3.74
N GLU A 792 -17.75 6.36 -3.95
CA GLU A 792 -16.81 6.92 -4.95
C GLU A 792 -15.35 6.46 -4.74
N VAL A 793 -15.04 5.92 -3.55
CA VAL A 793 -13.77 5.32 -3.13
C VAL A 793 -13.32 4.13 -4.02
N PHE A 794 -14.23 3.42 -4.70
CA PHE A 794 -13.88 2.23 -5.50
C PHE A 794 -13.31 2.52 -6.89
N GLN A 795 -13.36 3.77 -7.37
CA GLN A 795 -12.94 4.07 -8.75
C GLN A 795 -11.41 4.20 -8.93
N THR A 796 -10.66 4.40 -7.84
CA THR A 796 -9.20 4.63 -7.89
C THR A 796 -8.36 3.68 -7.02
N ALA A 797 -9.01 2.84 -6.20
CA ALA A 797 -8.32 1.89 -5.32
C ALA A 797 -8.28 0.48 -5.92
N GLU A 798 -7.14 -0.21 -5.79
CA GLU A 798 -6.99 -1.61 -6.23
C GLU A 798 -7.76 -2.60 -5.35
N SER A 799 -7.89 -2.28 -4.05
CA SER A 799 -8.58 -3.13 -3.06
C SER A 799 -9.53 -2.36 -2.15
N VAL A 800 -10.55 -3.07 -1.68
CA VAL A 800 -11.52 -2.58 -0.71
C VAL A 800 -10.82 -2.34 0.63
N PRO A 801 -11.00 -1.18 1.28
CA PRO A 801 -10.42 -0.90 2.59
C PRO A 801 -10.81 -1.95 3.65
N ILE A 802 -9.96 -2.11 4.66
CA ILE A 802 -10.25 -2.98 5.82
C ILE A 802 -11.11 -2.28 6.88
N GLY A 803 -11.32 -0.98 6.72
CA GLY A 803 -12.37 -0.26 7.44
C GLY A 803 -11.94 0.36 8.75
N LYS A 804 -12.86 0.36 9.72
CA LYS A 804 -12.71 0.97 11.03
C LYS A 804 -12.73 -0.10 12.13
N PRO A 805 -12.12 0.16 13.30
CA PRO A 805 -12.07 -0.81 14.38
C PRO A 805 -13.46 -1.20 14.90
N VAL A 806 -13.60 -2.47 15.30
CA VAL A 806 -14.79 -3.00 15.98
C VAL A 806 -14.82 -2.55 17.46
N SER A 807 -15.94 -2.83 18.16
CA SER A 807 -16.09 -2.44 19.56
C SER A 807 -14.95 -2.94 20.46
N ASN A 808 -14.51 -2.07 21.37
CA ASN A 808 -13.47 -2.30 22.37
C ASN A 808 -12.10 -2.72 21.81
N ILE A 809 -11.86 -2.44 20.52
CA ILE A 809 -10.59 -2.63 19.82
C ILE A 809 -10.08 -1.27 19.34
N GLN A 810 -8.77 -1.07 19.39
CA GLN A 810 -8.11 0.12 18.85
C GLN A 810 -7.03 -0.30 17.87
N LEU A 811 -6.92 0.45 16.78
CA LEU A 811 -5.98 0.22 15.70
C LEU A 811 -5.04 1.41 15.58
N TYR A 812 -3.76 1.11 15.48
CA TYR A 812 -2.71 2.12 15.33
C TYR A 812 -1.87 1.81 14.11
N ILE A 813 -1.58 2.83 13.30
CA ILE A 813 -0.63 2.72 12.20
C ILE A 813 0.62 3.48 12.63
N LEU A 814 1.71 2.76 12.82
CA LEU A 814 2.92 3.27 13.46
C LEU A 814 4.15 3.16 12.55
N ASP A 815 5.13 4.04 12.76
CA ASP A 815 6.47 3.90 12.19
C ASP A 815 7.30 2.82 12.94
N SER A 816 8.52 2.56 12.47
CA SER A 816 9.45 1.60 13.09
C SER A 816 9.89 1.96 14.52
N HIS A 817 9.50 3.13 15.02
CA HIS A 817 9.80 3.64 16.36
C HIS A 817 8.55 3.79 17.23
N LEU A 818 7.43 3.21 16.81
CA LEU A 818 6.13 3.26 17.51
C LEU A 818 5.51 4.66 17.59
N ASN A 819 5.87 5.59 16.69
CA ASN A 819 5.18 6.87 16.56
C ASN A 819 3.99 6.75 15.61
N SER A 820 2.91 7.48 15.88
CA SER A 820 1.77 7.56 14.96
C SER A 820 2.16 8.25 13.65
N VAL A 821 1.73 7.69 12.52
CA VAL A 821 2.00 8.24 11.19
C VAL A 821 0.86 9.15 10.71
N PRO A 822 1.13 10.14 9.84
CA PRO A 822 0.09 10.97 9.25
C PRO A 822 -0.92 10.21 8.38
N VAL A 823 -2.09 10.82 8.17
CA VAL A 823 -3.08 10.34 7.20
C VAL A 823 -2.47 10.24 5.80
N GLY A 824 -2.64 9.09 5.15
CA GLY A 824 -2.08 8.77 3.83
C GLY A 824 -0.65 8.22 3.86
N VAL A 825 0.06 8.28 4.99
CA VAL A 825 1.42 7.74 5.12
C VAL A 825 1.34 6.26 5.52
N PRO A 826 2.02 5.33 4.81
CA PRO A 826 2.12 3.94 5.20
C PRO A 826 2.88 3.76 6.52
N GLY A 827 2.39 2.84 7.34
CA GLY A 827 3.09 2.32 8.52
C GLY A 827 2.70 0.87 8.78
N GLU A 828 3.20 0.30 9.88
CA GLU A 828 2.82 -1.02 10.36
C GLU A 828 1.56 -0.93 11.22
N LEU A 829 0.61 -1.86 11.04
CA LEU A 829 -0.64 -1.91 11.77
C LEU A 829 -0.47 -2.66 13.11
N TYR A 830 -0.95 -2.06 14.18
CA TYR A 830 -0.95 -2.60 15.53
C TYR A 830 -2.37 -2.64 16.10
N ILE A 831 -2.64 -3.65 16.92
CA ILE A 831 -3.96 -3.91 17.49
C ILE A 831 -3.86 -3.89 19.02
N THR A 832 -4.78 -3.23 19.70
CA THR A 832 -4.98 -3.38 21.15
C THR A 832 -6.45 -3.47 21.51
N GLY A 833 -6.74 -3.89 22.74
CA GLY A 833 -8.08 -4.01 23.28
C GLY A 833 -8.44 -5.43 23.71
N ILE A 834 -9.71 -5.62 24.05
CA ILE A 834 -10.16 -6.79 24.80
C ILE A 834 -10.19 -8.09 23.98
N GLY A 835 -10.07 -7.99 22.65
CA GLY A 835 -10.01 -9.13 21.73
C GLY A 835 -8.62 -9.77 21.62
N LEU A 836 -7.58 -9.18 22.21
CA LEU A 836 -6.24 -9.77 22.13
C LEU A 836 -6.18 -11.15 22.80
N ALA A 837 -5.57 -12.10 22.09
CA ALA A 837 -5.23 -13.41 22.60
C ALA A 837 -4.31 -13.31 23.83
N ARG A 838 -4.27 -14.37 24.65
CA ARG A 838 -3.34 -14.45 25.79
C ARG A 838 -1.89 -14.41 25.29
N GLY A 839 -1.63 -15.06 24.17
CA GLY A 839 -0.32 -15.18 23.52
C GLY A 839 -0.23 -16.50 22.76
N TYR A 840 1.00 -16.92 22.49
CA TYR A 840 1.27 -18.22 21.87
C TYR A 840 1.53 -19.28 22.94
N LEU A 841 0.94 -20.46 22.73
CA LEU A 841 1.04 -21.61 23.61
C LEU A 841 2.50 -22.02 23.82
N HIS A 842 2.91 -22.10 25.09
CA HIS A 842 4.26 -22.48 25.51
C HIS A 842 5.42 -21.68 24.88
N GLN A 843 5.15 -20.49 24.32
CA GLN A 843 6.13 -19.66 23.61
C GLN A 843 6.17 -18.22 24.18
N PRO A 844 6.67 -18.02 25.42
CA PRO A 844 6.69 -16.70 26.06
C PRO A 844 7.62 -15.71 25.35
N ALA A 845 8.74 -16.15 24.77
CA ALA A 845 9.66 -15.29 24.05
C ALA A 845 9.01 -14.68 22.79
N LEU A 846 8.41 -15.53 21.94
CA LEU A 846 7.67 -15.08 20.76
C LEU A 846 6.45 -14.22 21.14
N THR A 847 5.78 -14.55 22.25
CA THR A 847 4.69 -13.74 22.78
C THR A 847 5.18 -12.34 23.18
N ALA A 848 6.31 -12.22 23.86
CA ALA A 848 6.86 -10.91 24.26
C ALA A 848 7.35 -10.07 23.06
N GLU A 849 7.83 -10.73 21.99
CA GLU A 849 8.26 -10.06 20.76
C GLU A 849 7.08 -9.49 19.95
N THR A 850 5.93 -10.17 19.98
CA THR A 850 4.75 -9.83 19.17
C THR A 850 3.66 -9.07 19.92
N PHE A 851 3.47 -9.35 21.22
CA PHE A 851 2.55 -8.64 22.11
C PHE A 851 3.34 -7.68 23.01
N ILE A 852 3.73 -6.54 22.45
CA ILE A 852 4.58 -5.54 23.09
C ILE A 852 3.80 -4.62 24.04
N PRO A 853 4.45 -3.90 24.96
CA PRO A 853 3.78 -2.87 25.77
C PRO A 853 3.15 -1.77 24.90
N ASN A 854 1.94 -1.33 25.26
CA ASN A 854 1.26 -0.24 24.56
C ASN A 854 1.73 1.14 25.10
N PRO A 855 2.42 1.98 24.28
CA PRO A 855 2.88 3.30 24.71
C PRO A 855 1.74 4.34 24.81
N PHE A 856 0.56 4.04 24.28
CA PHE A 856 -0.59 4.96 24.25
C PHE A 856 -1.56 4.80 25.43
N ILE A 857 -1.22 3.97 26.42
CA ILE A 857 -2.07 3.73 27.60
C ILE A 857 -2.28 5.03 28.36
N ASN A 858 -3.54 5.38 28.58
CA ASN A 858 -3.92 6.33 29.61
C ASN A 858 -4.26 5.55 30.89
N SER A 859 -3.37 5.59 31.88
CA SER A 859 -3.53 4.90 33.18
C SER A 859 -4.77 5.36 33.97
N SER A 860 -5.37 6.49 33.60
CA SER A 860 -6.59 7.04 34.20
C SER A 860 -7.87 6.40 33.66
N GLN A 861 -7.80 5.61 32.58
CA GLN A 861 -8.97 4.95 31.99
C GLN A 861 -9.32 3.65 32.73
N PRO A 862 -10.62 3.38 32.99
CA PRO A 862 -11.07 2.09 33.51
C PRO A 862 -10.72 0.97 32.51
N ASP A 863 -10.35 -0.20 33.02
CA ASP A 863 -9.88 -1.35 32.23
C ASP A 863 -8.59 -1.12 31.43
N SER A 864 -7.77 -0.11 31.79
CA SER A 864 -6.48 0.19 31.13
C SER A 864 -5.54 -1.01 31.05
N SER A 865 -5.62 -1.97 31.99
CA SER A 865 -4.88 -3.23 31.94
C SER A 865 -5.20 -4.09 30.70
N ARG A 866 -6.40 -3.95 30.12
CA ARG A 866 -6.83 -4.68 28.91
C ARG A 866 -6.29 -4.08 27.63
N PHE A 867 -5.94 -2.81 27.66
CA PHE A 867 -5.29 -2.08 26.56
C PHE A 867 -3.77 -2.03 26.75
N SER A 868 -3.23 -2.82 27.70
CA SER A 868 -1.83 -2.71 28.12
C SER A 868 -0.81 -3.21 27.10
N ARG A 869 -1.26 -3.99 26.12
CA ARG A 869 -0.42 -4.62 25.09
C ARG A 869 -0.87 -4.20 23.69
N LEU A 870 0.08 -4.04 22.79
CA LEU A 870 -0.13 -3.96 21.34
C LEU A 870 0.28 -5.29 20.72
N TYR A 871 -0.57 -5.87 19.89
CA TYR A 871 -0.20 -6.94 18.98
C TYR A 871 0.35 -6.33 17.69
N ARG A 872 1.58 -6.69 17.35
CA ARG A 872 2.28 -6.35 16.12
C ARG A 872 1.84 -7.27 14.99
N THR A 873 1.11 -6.75 14.01
CA THR A 873 0.51 -7.59 12.96
C THR A 873 1.49 -8.00 11.87
N GLY A 874 2.51 -7.19 11.58
CA GLY A 874 3.33 -7.27 10.37
C GLY A 874 2.61 -6.81 9.09
N ASP A 875 1.37 -6.30 9.19
CA ASP A 875 0.63 -5.75 8.05
C ASP A 875 0.98 -4.29 7.83
N ARG A 876 1.13 -3.89 6.57
CA ARG A 876 1.37 -2.51 6.15
C ARG A 876 0.03 -1.87 5.78
N ALA A 877 -0.25 -0.70 6.33
CA ALA A 877 -1.53 0.00 6.11
C ALA A 877 -1.35 1.53 6.13
N CYS A 878 -2.37 2.27 5.69
CA CYS A 878 -2.45 3.72 5.92
C CYS A 878 -3.89 4.18 6.20
N TYR A 879 -4.03 5.30 6.91
CA TYR A 879 -5.32 5.94 7.14
C TYR A 879 -5.76 6.71 5.89
N LEU A 880 -7.06 6.64 5.61
CA LEU A 880 -7.77 7.56 4.71
C LEU A 880 -8.30 8.77 5.52
N PRO A 881 -8.69 9.88 4.85
CA PRO A 881 -9.11 11.12 5.52
C PRO A 881 -10.29 10.98 6.49
N ASP A 882 -11.14 9.96 6.32
CA ASP A 882 -12.31 9.67 7.14
C ASP A 882 -12.05 8.70 8.30
N GLY A 883 -10.79 8.25 8.46
CA GLY A 883 -10.36 7.28 9.46
C GLY A 883 -10.47 5.83 9.02
N THR A 884 -10.98 5.57 7.81
CA THR A 884 -10.97 4.24 7.21
C THR A 884 -9.52 3.79 6.96
N ILE A 885 -9.20 2.54 7.26
CA ILE A 885 -7.87 1.99 7.06
C ILE A 885 -7.81 1.22 5.75
N ARG A 886 -6.78 1.51 4.94
CA ARG A 886 -6.46 0.79 3.72
C ARG A 886 -5.26 -0.14 3.94
N PHE A 887 -5.43 -1.40 3.58
CA PHE A 887 -4.36 -2.40 3.59
C PHE A 887 -3.45 -2.23 2.38
N LEU A 888 -2.13 -2.33 2.57
CA LEU A 888 -1.09 -2.11 1.55
C LEU A 888 -0.17 -3.32 1.35
N GLY A 889 -0.38 -4.42 2.09
CA GLY A 889 0.45 -5.62 2.02
C GLY A 889 1.11 -5.97 3.35
N ARG A 890 2.22 -6.72 3.27
CA ARG A 890 2.99 -7.22 4.42
C ARG A 890 4.32 -6.49 4.55
N CYS A 891 4.79 -6.31 5.80
CA CYS A 891 6.14 -5.84 6.11
C CYS A 891 7.18 -6.97 6.09
N ASP A 892 6.74 -8.22 6.17
CA ASP A 892 7.58 -9.42 6.22
C ASP A 892 7.33 -10.36 5.03
N THR A 893 7.84 -11.61 5.12
CA THR A 893 7.73 -12.63 4.07
C THR A 893 6.48 -13.49 4.19
N GLN A 894 5.60 -13.25 5.16
CA GLN A 894 4.33 -13.96 5.28
C GLN A 894 3.45 -13.64 4.07
N VAL A 895 2.72 -14.64 3.58
CA VAL A 895 1.77 -14.46 2.48
C VAL A 895 0.40 -15.00 2.86
N LYS A 896 -0.65 -14.47 2.24
CA LYS A 896 -1.98 -15.07 2.27
C LYS A 896 -2.26 -15.66 0.90
N LEU A 897 -2.52 -16.96 0.85
CA LEU A 897 -2.80 -17.68 -0.40
C LEU A 897 -4.06 -18.52 -0.24
N ARG A 898 -5.12 -18.18 -0.97
CA ARG A 898 -6.42 -18.84 -0.93
C ARG A 898 -7.03 -18.84 0.48
N GLY A 899 -6.79 -17.76 1.23
CA GLY A 899 -7.19 -17.57 2.62
C GLY A 899 -6.31 -18.26 3.67
N TYR A 900 -5.32 -19.05 3.24
CA TYR A 900 -4.33 -19.63 4.15
C TYR A 900 -3.27 -18.60 4.48
N ARG A 901 -3.03 -18.38 5.77
CA ARG A 901 -1.86 -17.67 6.28
C ARG A 901 -0.65 -18.60 6.19
N ILE A 902 0.33 -18.23 5.38
CA ILE A 902 1.51 -19.07 5.11
C ILE A 902 2.77 -18.27 5.45
N GLU A 903 3.55 -18.81 6.38
CA GLU A 903 4.93 -18.38 6.62
C GLU A 903 5.83 -19.11 5.63
N LEU A 904 6.42 -18.39 4.67
CA LEU A 904 7.31 -19.01 3.68
C LEU A 904 8.50 -19.72 4.35
N GLY A 905 8.93 -19.21 5.51
CA GLY A 905 9.94 -19.83 6.36
C GLY A 905 9.57 -21.24 6.87
N GLU A 906 8.28 -21.56 7.07
CA GLU A 906 7.82 -22.92 7.42
C GLU A 906 8.18 -23.92 6.34
N ILE A 907 7.94 -23.54 5.09
CA ILE A 907 8.23 -24.37 3.92
C ILE A 907 9.75 -24.46 3.71
N GLU A 908 10.46 -23.33 3.81
CA GLU A 908 11.93 -23.27 3.71
C GLU A 908 12.61 -24.18 4.75
N ALA A 909 12.11 -24.20 6.00
CA ALA A 909 12.65 -25.01 7.08
C ALA A 909 12.41 -26.52 6.88
N VAL A 910 11.25 -26.92 6.36
CA VAL A 910 10.99 -28.33 6.04
C VAL A 910 11.82 -28.77 4.82
N LEU A 911 11.91 -27.94 3.77
CA LEU A 911 12.74 -28.22 2.61
C LEU A 911 14.22 -28.43 2.98
N ALA A 912 14.74 -27.64 3.93
CA ALA A 912 16.11 -27.78 4.44
C ALA A 912 16.38 -29.08 5.20
N GLN A 913 15.34 -29.83 5.61
CA GLN A 913 15.50 -31.15 6.23
C GLN A 913 15.72 -32.27 5.21
N HIS A 914 15.46 -32.03 3.92
CA HIS A 914 15.65 -33.02 2.87
C HIS A 914 17.14 -33.21 2.56
N PRO A 915 17.70 -34.45 2.52
CA PRO A 915 19.14 -34.69 2.37
C PRO A 915 19.79 -34.08 1.12
N ALA A 916 19.00 -33.92 0.04
CA ALA A 916 19.48 -33.34 -1.23
C ALA A 916 19.51 -31.80 -1.24
N ILE A 917 18.97 -31.12 -0.22
CA ILE A 917 18.81 -29.65 -0.18
C ILE A 917 19.73 -29.06 0.88
N GLN A 918 20.57 -28.10 0.48
CA GLN A 918 21.42 -27.34 1.40
C GLN A 918 20.68 -26.12 1.96
N GLN A 919 20.00 -25.39 1.07
CA GLN A 919 19.21 -24.21 1.39
C GLN A 919 18.01 -24.16 0.46
N ALA A 920 16.90 -23.62 0.94
CA ALA A 920 15.72 -23.37 0.13
C ALA A 920 15.20 -21.97 0.41
N ILE A 921 14.77 -21.28 -0.64
CA ILE A 921 14.04 -20.01 -0.55
C ILE A 921 12.70 -20.19 -1.24
N VAL A 922 11.61 -19.87 -0.55
CA VAL A 922 10.27 -19.98 -1.12
C VAL A 922 9.76 -18.56 -1.44
N THR A 923 9.13 -18.45 -2.60
CA THR A 923 8.55 -17.20 -3.12
C THR A 923 7.15 -17.46 -3.64
N LEU A 924 6.37 -16.39 -3.79
CA LEU A 924 5.07 -16.42 -4.44
C LEU A 924 5.19 -15.77 -5.82
N THR A 925 4.65 -16.40 -6.86
CA THR A 925 4.67 -15.82 -8.21
C THR A 925 3.84 -14.52 -8.27
N PRO A 926 4.32 -13.47 -8.96
CA PRO A 926 3.58 -12.23 -9.18
C PRO A 926 2.57 -12.39 -10.33
N HIS A 927 1.68 -13.38 -10.23
CA HIS A 927 0.65 -13.70 -11.24
C HIS A 927 -0.76 -13.46 -10.66
N PRO A 928 -1.80 -13.19 -11.49
CA PRO A 928 -3.20 -13.17 -11.05
C PRO A 928 -3.63 -14.45 -10.30
N HIS A 929 -2.96 -15.57 -10.56
CA HIS A 929 -3.11 -16.82 -9.80
C HIS A 929 -1.79 -17.15 -9.12
N PRO A 930 -1.52 -16.60 -7.92
CA PRO A 930 -0.24 -16.79 -7.26
C PRO A 930 0.00 -18.25 -6.88
N GLN A 931 1.24 -18.69 -7.01
CA GLN A 931 1.70 -20.04 -6.68
C GLN A 931 3.00 -20.01 -5.90
N LEU A 932 3.19 -21.02 -5.05
CA LEU A 932 4.42 -21.20 -4.29
C LEU A 932 5.51 -21.80 -5.18
N VAL A 933 6.67 -21.15 -5.22
CA VAL A 933 7.87 -21.59 -5.94
C VAL A 933 9.01 -21.75 -4.95
N ALA A 934 9.58 -22.95 -4.90
CA ALA A 934 10.75 -23.25 -4.09
C ALA A 934 12.03 -23.22 -4.94
N HIS A 935 12.92 -22.29 -4.59
CA HIS A 935 14.26 -22.18 -5.17
C HIS A 935 15.24 -22.93 -4.29
N LEU A 936 15.87 -23.96 -4.84
CA LEU A 936 16.63 -24.96 -4.10
C LEU A 936 18.12 -24.84 -4.40
N LEU A 937 18.96 -24.90 -3.37
CA LEU A 937 20.40 -25.06 -3.50
C LEU A 937 20.77 -26.51 -3.18
N PRO A 938 21.48 -27.23 -4.06
CA PRO A 938 21.76 -28.65 -3.86
C PRO A 938 22.80 -28.87 -2.76
N SER A 939 22.57 -29.86 -1.89
CA SER A 939 23.61 -30.34 -0.98
C SER A 939 24.75 -30.99 -1.76
N PRO A 940 26.03 -30.69 -1.43
CA PRO A 940 27.15 -31.35 -2.08
C PRO A 940 27.09 -32.86 -1.81
N PRO A 941 27.22 -33.73 -2.82
CA PRO A 941 27.14 -35.16 -2.59
C PRO A 941 28.31 -35.65 -1.72
N PRO A 942 28.11 -36.65 -0.85
CA PRO A 942 29.22 -37.36 -0.22
C PRO A 942 30.08 -38.02 -1.31
N LEU A 943 31.25 -37.42 -1.57
CA LEU A 943 32.38 -37.90 -2.36
C LEU A 943 32.18 -39.17 -3.22
N VAL A 944 31.42 -39.13 -4.33
CA VAL A 944 31.69 -39.97 -5.54
C VAL A 944 31.14 -39.32 -6.83
N ARG A 945 32.02 -39.24 -7.84
CA ARG A 945 31.88 -38.97 -9.29
C ARG A 945 31.21 -37.66 -9.75
N ARG A 946 32.08 -36.71 -10.14
CA ARG A 946 31.82 -35.64 -11.12
C ARG A 946 31.26 -36.22 -12.41
N GLY A 947 30.12 -35.72 -12.88
CA GLY A 947 29.69 -35.97 -14.26
C GLY A 947 28.21 -35.81 -14.60
N SER A 948 27.30 -35.66 -13.64
CA SER A 948 25.88 -35.40 -13.94
C SER A 948 25.29 -34.49 -12.88
N ARG A 949 25.06 -33.22 -13.22
CA ARG A 949 24.20 -32.32 -12.43
C ARG A 949 22.77 -32.78 -12.69
N ALA A 950 22.03 -33.15 -11.65
CA ALA A 950 20.61 -33.45 -11.79
C ALA A 950 19.90 -32.20 -12.34
N THR A 951 19.37 -32.30 -13.56
CA THR A 951 18.64 -31.20 -14.23
C THR A 951 17.21 -31.06 -13.73
N SER A 952 16.75 -31.98 -12.87
CA SER A 952 15.41 -31.99 -12.29
C SER A 952 15.48 -32.09 -10.75
N PRO A 953 14.50 -31.48 -10.03
CA PRO A 953 14.30 -31.69 -8.60
C PRO A 953 14.10 -33.17 -8.26
N PRO A 954 14.38 -33.62 -7.02
CA PRO A 954 14.17 -34.99 -6.61
C PRO A 954 12.68 -35.38 -6.82
N PRO A 955 12.38 -36.53 -7.47
CA PRO A 955 11.00 -36.93 -7.76
C PRO A 955 10.19 -37.20 -6.48
N ASP A 956 10.85 -37.44 -5.36
CA ASP A 956 10.29 -37.68 -4.04
C ASP A 956 10.02 -36.40 -3.22
N LEU A 957 10.45 -35.22 -3.69
CA LEU A 957 10.39 -33.99 -2.88
C LEU A 957 8.95 -33.58 -2.49
N THR A 958 8.01 -33.68 -3.45
CA THR A 958 6.59 -33.39 -3.18
C THR A 958 6.00 -34.38 -2.19
N SER A 959 6.36 -35.65 -2.31
CA SER A 959 5.93 -36.70 -1.39
C SER A 959 6.48 -36.49 0.01
N PHE A 960 7.75 -36.10 0.13
CA PHE A 960 8.38 -35.71 1.38
C PHE A 960 7.69 -34.50 2.02
N LEU A 961 7.41 -33.44 1.25
CA LEU A 961 6.74 -32.27 1.83
C LEU A 961 5.32 -32.61 2.34
N ARG A 962 4.59 -33.48 1.65
CA ARG A 962 3.25 -33.93 2.07
C ARG A 962 3.23 -34.73 3.37
N THR A 963 4.35 -35.31 3.81
CA THR A 963 4.41 -35.97 5.13
C THR A 963 4.49 -34.97 6.28
N HIS A 964 5.02 -33.77 6.02
CA HIS A 964 5.30 -32.76 7.05
C HIS A 964 4.35 -31.54 7.00
N LEU A 965 3.93 -31.12 5.81
CA LEU A 965 3.19 -29.89 5.56
C LEU A 965 1.77 -30.17 5.04
N PRO A 966 0.77 -29.36 5.41
CA PRO A 966 -0.54 -29.39 4.77
C PRO A 966 -0.43 -29.15 3.27
N ASP A 967 -1.36 -29.71 2.49
CA ASP A 967 -1.39 -29.58 1.02
C ASP A 967 -1.32 -28.13 0.52
N ALA A 968 -1.93 -27.19 1.24
CA ALA A 968 -1.93 -25.76 0.88
C ALA A 968 -0.54 -25.10 0.95
N LEU A 969 0.41 -25.68 1.67
CA LEU A 969 1.78 -25.17 1.86
C LEU A 969 2.79 -25.80 0.88
N ILE A 970 2.36 -26.76 0.05
CA ILE A 970 3.25 -27.47 -0.86
C ILE A 970 3.56 -26.60 -2.11
N PRO A 971 4.84 -26.31 -2.40
CA PRO A 971 5.23 -25.58 -3.62
C PRO A 971 4.80 -26.30 -4.89
N THR A 972 4.37 -25.52 -5.89
CA THR A 972 3.94 -26.03 -7.20
C THR A 972 5.12 -26.20 -8.15
N HIS A 973 6.16 -25.38 -7.99
CA HIS A 973 7.38 -25.46 -8.80
C HIS A 973 8.62 -25.53 -7.91
N PHE A 974 9.62 -26.26 -8.39
CA PHE A 974 10.92 -26.41 -7.76
C PHE A 974 12.01 -26.04 -8.77
N VAL A 975 12.83 -25.04 -8.44
CA VAL A 975 13.85 -24.48 -9.33
C VAL A 975 15.22 -24.68 -8.69
N TRP A 976 16.12 -25.41 -9.33
CA TRP A 976 17.50 -25.52 -8.86
C TRP A 976 18.27 -24.23 -9.13
N LEU A 977 18.98 -23.75 -8.11
CA LEU A 977 19.92 -22.65 -8.20
C LEU A 977 21.36 -23.18 -8.12
N ASP A 978 22.25 -22.52 -8.86
CA ASP A 978 23.69 -22.74 -8.73
C ASP A 978 24.26 -22.02 -7.50
N GLN A 979 23.69 -20.86 -7.17
CA GLN A 979 24.02 -20.04 -6.00
C GLN A 979 22.83 -19.14 -5.65
N LEU A 980 22.74 -18.69 -4.40
CA LEU A 980 21.74 -17.71 -4.01
C LEU A 980 22.10 -16.32 -4.59
N PRO A 981 21.17 -15.60 -5.24
CA PRO A 981 21.41 -14.24 -5.65
C PRO A 981 21.52 -13.34 -4.42
N LEU A 982 22.62 -12.61 -4.31
CA LEU A 982 22.87 -11.67 -3.22
C LEU A 982 22.91 -10.24 -3.77
N SER A 983 22.32 -9.32 -3.02
CA SER A 983 22.49 -7.88 -3.21
C SER A 983 23.96 -7.46 -2.98
N PRO A 984 24.38 -6.25 -3.43
CA PRO A 984 25.72 -5.72 -3.15
C PRO A 984 26.11 -5.69 -1.67
N ASN A 985 25.11 -5.66 -0.76
CA ASN A 985 25.30 -5.68 0.69
C ASN A 985 25.36 -7.10 1.29
N GLY A 986 25.42 -8.15 0.46
CA GLY A 986 25.53 -9.55 0.91
C GLY A 986 24.24 -10.16 1.45
N LYS A 987 23.10 -9.45 1.38
CA LYS A 987 21.76 -9.99 1.71
C LYS A 987 21.14 -10.67 0.49
N LEU A 988 20.32 -11.70 0.71
CA LEU A 988 19.54 -12.38 -0.34
C LEU A 988 18.71 -11.36 -1.16
N ASP A 989 18.89 -11.36 -2.47
CA ASP A 989 18.07 -10.59 -3.41
C ASP A 989 16.94 -11.46 -3.96
N ARG A 990 15.78 -11.41 -3.30
CA ARG A 990 14.59 -12.17 -3.70
C ARG A 990 14.04 -11.74 -5.07
N ARG A 991 14.31 -10.51 -5.54
CA ARG A 991 13.83 -10.02 -6.85
C ARG A 991 14.64 -10.60 -8.01
N ALA A 992 15.89 -10.97 -7.74
CA ALA A 992 16.77 -11.62 -8.70
C ALA A 992 16.60 -13.15 -8.78
N LEU A 993 15.65 -13.73 -8.03
CA LEU A 993 15.34 -15.15 -8.13
C LEU A 993 14.65 -15.45 -9.47
N PRO A 994 15.11 -16.49 -10.21
CA PRO A 994 14.56 -16.82 -11.52
C PRO A 994 13.11 -17.28 -11.42
N THR A 995 12.25 -16.80 -12.31
CA THR A 995 10.88 -17.33 -12.44
C THR A 995 10.93 -18.72 -13.07
N PRO A 996 10.05 -19.67 -12.70
CA PRO A 996 10.01 -20.99 -13.34
C PRO A 996 9.89 -20.84 -14.87
N ALA A 997 10.77 -21.49 -15.62
CA ALA A 997 10.67 -21.50 -17.08
C ALA A 997 9.44 -22.34 -17.48
N GLN A 998 8.56 -21.80 -18.33
CA GLN A 998 7.57 -22.62 -19.00
C GLN A 998 8.31 -23.64 -19.88
N PRO A 999 8.01 -24.94 -19.78
CA PRO A 999 8.72 -25.94 -20.58
C PRO A 999 8.48 -25.65 -22.06
N THR A 1000 9.54 -25.33 -22.82
CA THR A 1000 9.52 -25.31 -24.28
C THR A 1000 9.37 -26.74 -24.78
N ARG A 1001 8.13 -27.25 -24.81
CA ARG A 1001 7.73 -28.47 -25.50
C ARG A 1001 7.08 -28.10 -26.83
N THR A 1002 7.13 -29.00 -27.80
CA THR A 1002 6.42 -28.89 -29.07
C THR A 1002 4.92 -28.78 -28.78
N VAL A 1003 4.30 -27.66 -29.12
CA VAL A 1003 2.87 -27.43 -28.87
C VAL A 1003 2.06 -28.39 -29.74
N VAL A 1004 1.33 -29.32 -29.11
CA VAL A 1004 0.39 -30.21 -29.80
C VAL A 1004 -0.98 -29.51 -29.81
N PRO A 1005 -1.52 -29.13 -30.98
CA PRO A 1005 -2.82 -28.48 -31.06
C PRO A 1005 -3.97 -29.48 -30.81
N PRO A 1006 -5.18 -29.00 -30.47
CA PRO A 1006 -6.37 -29.85 -30.36
C PRO A 1006 -6.62 -30.67 -31.61
N ARG A 1007 -6.88 -31.97 -31.45
CA ARG A 1007 -7.06 -32.96 -32.52
C ARG A 1007 -8.52 -33.18 -32.88
N ASN A 1008 -9.45 -32.85 -31.97
CA ASN A 1008 -10.88 -33.05 -32.14
C ASN A 1008 -11.70 -31.89 -31.52
N PRO A 1009 -13.01 -31.79 -31.81
CA PRO A 1009 -13.84 -30.70 -31.29
C PRO A 1009 -13.93 -30.63 -29.76
N THR A 1010 -13.94 -31.79 -29.07
CA THR A 1010 -13.98 -31.85 -27.61
C THR A 1010 -12.71 -31.26 -27.01
N GLU A 1011 -11.53 -31.66 -27.50
CA GLU A 1011 -10.23 -31.08 -27.12
C GLU A 1011 -10.17 -29.58 -27.41
N ALA A 1012 -10.77 -29.10 -28.51
CA ALA A 1012 -10.77 -27.67 -28.85
C ALA A 1012 -11.58 -26.82 -27.85
N ILE A 1013 -12.74 -27.32 -27.43
CA ILE A 1013 -13.58 -26.66 -26.42
C ILE A 1013 -12.90 -26.69 -25.05
N VAL A 1014 -12.35 -27.84 -24.63
CA VAL A 1014 -11.63 -27.98 -23.36
C VAL A 1014 -10.39 -27.06 -23.35
N ALA A 1015 -9.62 -27.00 -24.44
CA ALA A 1015 -8.48 -26.10 -24.57
C ALA A 1015 -8.89 -24.62 -24.54
N ALA A 1016 -9.98 -24.22 -25.20
CA ALA A 1016 -10.48 -22.85 -25.13
C ALA A 1016 -10.83 -22.45 -23.68
N ILE A 1017 -11.55 -23.31 -22.97
CA ILE A 1017 -11.90 -23.10 -21.55
C ILE A 1017 -10.65 -22.99 -20.69
N TRP A 1018 -9.65 -23.86 -20.87
CA TRP A 1018 -8.38 -23.79 -20.16
C TRP A 1018 -7.63 -22.50 -20.45
N GLY A 1019 -7.51 -22.09 -21.72
CA GLY A 1019 -6.82 -20.87 -22.11
C GLY A 1019 -7.44 -19.62 -21.48
N GLU A 1020 -8.77 -19.54 -21.46
CA GLU A 1020 -9.48 -18.44 -20.79
C GLU A 1020 -9.31 -18.46 -19.27
N VAL A 1021 -9.40 -19.63 -18.63
CA VAL A 1021 -9.34 -19.75 -17.17
C VAL A 1021 -7.91 -19.52 -16.65
N LEU A 1022 -6.91 -20.05 -17.35
CA LEU A 1022 -5.49 -19.91 -17.00
C LEU A 1022 -4.87 -18.61 -17.53
N GLN A 1023 -5.59 -17.86 -18.37
CA GLN A 1023 -5.09 -16.67 -19.08
C GLN A 1023 -3.82 -16.97 -19.90
N LEU A 1024 -3.82 -18.07 -20.64
CA LEU A 1024 -2.71 -18.53 -21.46
C LEU A 1024 -3.09 -18.50 -22.95
N GLU A 1025 -2.23 -17.88 -23.77
CA GLU A 1025 -2.43 -17.81 -25.23
C GLU A 1025 -1.98 -19.10 -25.96
N THR A 1026 -0.98 -19.81 -25.44
CA THR A 1026 -0.41 -21.01 -26.08
C THR A 1026 -0.01 -22.09 -25.08
N PHE A 1027 -0.52 -23.31 -25.25
CA PHE A 1027 -0.14 -24.52 -24.50
C PHE A 1027 -0.50 -25.79 -25.28
N SER A 1028 0.10 -26.93 -24.95
CA SER A 1028 -0.14 -28.24 -25.58
C SER A 1028 -1.32 -28.96 -24.92
N ILE A 1029 -2.08 -29.74 -25.69
CA ILE A 1029 -3.18 -30.57 -25.13
C ILE A 1029 -2.72 -31.66 -24.16
N GLU A 1030 -1.42 -31.99 -24.16
CA GLU A 1030 -0.79 -32.94 -23.25
C GLU A 1030 -0.16 -32.28 -22.02
N ASP A 1031 -0.16 -30.94 -21.96
CA ASP A 1031 0.38 -30.23 -20.80
C ASP A 1031 -0.52 -30.46 -19.59
N SER A 1032 0.12 -30.69 -18.45
CA SER A 1032 -0.58 -30.88 -17.18
C SER A 1032 -1.16 -29.55 -16.70
N PHE A 1033 -2.44 -29.56 -16.34
CA PHE A 1033 -3.17 -28.44 -15.76
C PHE A 1033 -2.39 -27.76 -14.62
N PHE A 1034 -1.80 -28.56 -13.73
CA PHE A 1034 -1.06 -28.06 -12.57
C PHE A 1034 0.32 -27.48 -12.96
N GLU A 1035 0.95 -28.02 -14.01
CA GLU A 1035 2.21 -27.48 -14.55
C GLU A 1035 1.99 -26.12 -15.25
N LEU A 1036 0.80 -25.91 -15.82
CA LEU A 1036 0.41 -24.65 -16.48
C LEU A 1036 -0.06 -23.54 -15.52
N GLY A 1037 0.11 -23.72 -14.21
CA GLY A 1037 -0.36 -22.73 -13.23
C GLY A 1037 -1.74 -23.04 -12.62
N GLY A 1038 -2.35 -24.15 -13.01
CA GLY A 1038 -3.64 -24.61 -12.50
C GLY A 1038 -3.60 -24.96 -11.00
N ASN A 1039 -4.74 -24.82 -10.34
CA ASN A 1039 -4.91 -25.17 -8.93
C ASN A 1039 -6.36 -25.60 -8.64
N SER A 1040 -6.66 -26.02 -7.41
CA SER A 1040 -7.99 -26.52 -7.04
C SER A 1040 -9.13 -25.53 -7.28
N LEU A 1041 -8.87 -24.23 -7.09
CA LEU A 1041 -9.86 -23.17 -7.35
C LEU A 1041 -10.14 -23.02 -8.86
N LEU A 1042 -9.08 -23.01 -9.66
CA LEU A 1042 -9.16 -22.96 -11.12
C LEU A 1042 -9.77 -24.24 -11.71
N ALA A 1043 -9.55 -25.39 -11.05
CA ALA A 1043 -10.14 -26.67 -11.41
C ALA A 1043 -11.66 -26.65 -11.26
N THR A 1044 -12.17 -26.12 -10.14
CA THR A 1044 -13.62 -25.95 -9.91
C THR A 1044 -14.23 -25.04 -10.97
N ARG A 1045 -13.55 -23.94 -11.30
CA ARG A 1045 -13.94 -23.01 -12.38
C ARG A 1045 -13.99 -23.67 -13.77
N ILE A 1046 -12.98 -24.46 -14.11
CA ILE A 1046 -12.97 -25.24 -15.35
C ILE A 1046 -14.13 -26.24 -15.37
N ASN A 1047 -14.36 -26.97 -14.28
CA ASN A 1047 -15.47 -27.91 -14.20
C ASN A 1047 -16.82 -27.23 -14.39
N SER A 1048 -17.03 -26.06 -13.80
CA SER A 1048 -18.25 -25.26 -13.98
C SER A 1048 -18.47 -24.90 -15.45
N ARG A 1049 -17.42 -24.40 -16.13
CA ARG A 1049 -17.49 -24.06 -17.56
C ARG A 1049 -17.65 -25.28 -18.47
N LEU A 1050 -17.02 -26.41 -18.13
CA LEU A 1050 -17.19 -27.67 -18.86
C LEU A 1050 -18.61 -28.20 -18.71
N ARG A 1051 -19.21 -28.10 -17.51
CA ARG A 1051 -20.61 -28.43 -17.27
C ARG A 1051 -21.52 -27.60 -18.18
N GLN A 1052 -21.28 -26.29 -18.29
CA GLN A 1052 -22.04 -25.40 -19.17
C GLN A 1052 -21.87 -25.77 -20.66
N ALA A 1053 -20.62 -26.03 -21.09
CA ALA A 1053 -20.32 -26.30 -22.50
C ALA A 1053 -20.82 -27.67 -22.98
N PHE A 1054 -20.78 -28.70 -22.13
CA PHE A 1054 -21.09 -30.08 -22.51
C PHE A 1054 -22.38 -30.63 -21.92
N GLN A 1055 -23.01 -29.91 -20.98
CA GLN A 1055 -24.17 -30.39 -20.19
C GLN A 1055 -23.91 -31.73 -19.48
N LEU A 1056 -22.70 -31.90 -18.96
CA LEU A 1056 -22.27 -33.11 -18.24
C LEU A 1056 -21.77 -32.76 -16.84
N GLU A 1057 -22.18 -33.56 -15.87
CA GLU A 1057 -21.64 -33.56 -14.51
C GLU A 1057 -20.30 -34.30 -14.49
N LEU A 1058 -19.19 -33.57 -14.48
CA LEU A 1058 -17.85 -34.13 -14.32
C LEU A 1058 -17.43 -34.05 -12.85
N PRO A 1059 -17.17 -35.20 -12.17
CA PRO A 1059 -16.59 -35.17 -10.84
C PRO A 1059 -15.24 -34.44 -10.87
N LEU A 1060 -14.95 -33.56 -9.90
CA LEU A 1060 -13.65 -32.86 -9.79
C LEU A 1060 -12.46 -33.83 -9.80
N ARG A 1061 -12.65 -35.04 -9.26
CA ARG A 1061 -11.69 -36.13 -9.32
C ARG A 1061 -11.23 -36.48 -10.74
N SER A 1062 -12.09 -36.33 -11.75
CA SER A 1062 -11.72 -36.61 -13.15
C SER A 1062 -10.60 -35.70 -13.67
N LEU A 1063 -10.56 -34.42 -13.24
CA LEU A 1063 -9.45 -33.51 -13.58
C LEU A 1063 -8.17 -33.86 -12.81
N LEU A 1064 -8.29 -34.36 -11.57
CA LEU A 1064 -7.14 -34.80 -10.77
C LEU A 1064 -6.52 -36.09 -11.31
N GLU A 1065 -7.34 -37.03 -11.76
CA GLU A 1065 -6.90 -38.31 -12.33
C GLU A 1065 -6.34 -38.14 -13.76
N ARG A 1066 -6.88 -37.20 -14.52
CA ARG A 1066 -6.49 -36.93 -15.91
C ARG A 1066 -6.27 -35.43 -16.13
N PRO A 1067 -5.14 -34.88 -15.65
CA PRO A 1067 -4.90 -33.45 -15.60
C PRO A 1067 -4.44 -32.88 -16.95
N THR A 1068 -4.87 -33.40 -18.10
CA THR A 1068 -4.50 -32.90 -19.44
C THR A 1068 -5.75 -32.67 -20.28
N VAL A 1069 -5.71 -31.73 -21.24
CA VAL A 1069 -6.84 -31.50 -22.17
C VAL A 1069 -7.22 -32.80 -22.88
N ALA A 1070 -6.23 -33.54 -23.37
CA ALA A 1070 -6.42 -34.83 -24.04
C ALA A 1070 -7.10 -35.86 -23.12
N GLY A 1071 -6.61 -36.00 -21.89
CA GLY A 1071 -7.13 -36.99 -20.93
C GLY A 1071 -8.55 -36.67 -20.48
N LEU A 1072 -8.87 -35.39 -20.30
CA LEU A 1072 -10.20 -34.92 -19.91
C LEU A 1072 -11.20 -35.00 -21.06
N ALA A 1073 -10.79 -34.64 -22.29
CA ALA A 1073 -11.61 -34.77 -23.49
C ALA A 1073 -12.02 -36.23 -23.74
N GLU A 1074 -11.09 -37.18 -23.59
CA GLU A 1074 -11.40 -38.62 -23.71
C GLU A 1074 -12.48 -39.05 -22.68
N ARG A 1075 -12.40 -38.54 -21.45
CA ARG A 1075 -13.40 -38.84 -20.42
C ARG A 1075 -14.78 -38.29 -20.78
N ILE A 1076 -14.83 -37.07 -21.30
CA ILE A 1076 -16.05 -36.42 -21.78
C ILE A 1076 -16.67 -37.23 -22.92
N ASP A 1077 -15.88 -37.61 -23.92
CA ASP A 1077 -16.35 -38.37 -25.08
C ASP A 1077 -16.92 -39.75 -24.67
N VAL A 1078 -16.28 -40.44 -23.72
CA VAL A 1078 -16.79 -41.70 -23.15
C VAL A 1078 -18.14 -41.47 -22.48
N MET A 1079 -18.28 -40.44 -21.64
CA MET A 1079 -19.53 -40.15 -20.93
C MET A 1079 -20.67 -39.76 -21.88
N GLN A 1080 -20.39 -38.95 -22.90
CA GLN A 1080 -21.37 -38.60 -23.94
C GLN A 1080 -21.83 -39.82 -24.74
N THR A 1081 -20.93 -40.76 -25.01
CA THR A 1081 -21.25 -42.00 -25.72
C THR A 1081 -22.14 -42.93 -24.87
N THR A 1082 -21.85 -43.04 -23.56
CA THR A 1082 -22.67 -43.81 -22.62
C THR A 1082 -24.08 -43.22 -22.46
N LEU A 1083 -24.22 -41.89 -22.43
CA LEU A 1083 -25.52 -41.21 -22.36
C LEU A 1083 -26.33 -41.38 -23.65
N LYS A 1084 -25.68 -41.35 -24.83
CA LYS A 1084 -26.34 -41.63 -26.11
C LYS A 1084 -26.83 -43.07 -26.25
N GLN A 1085 -26.17 -44.03 -25.61
CA GLN A 1085 -26.55 -45.45 -25.62
C GLN A 1085 -27.67 -45.79 -24.61
N THR A 1086 -27.94 -44.92 -23.63
CA THR A 1086 -28.94 -45.13 -22.57
C THR A 1086 -30.23 -44.32 -22.75
N ALA A 1087 -30.32 -43.46 -23.77
CA ALA A 1087 -31.57 -42.78 -24.13
C ALA A 1087 -32.58 -43.75 -24.79
N PRO A 1088 -33.86 -43.80 -24.35
CA PRO A 1088 -34.85 -44.69 -24.95
C PRO A 1088 -35.21 -44.24 -26.38
N PRO A 1089 -35.52 -45.17 -27.31
CA PRO A 1089 -35.82 -44.82 -28.70
C PRO A 1089 -37.10 -43.99 -28.79
N THR A 1090 -37.02 -42.90 -29.56
CA THR A 1090 -38.11 -41.98 -29.86
C THR A 1090 -39.21 -42.72 -30.64
N HIS A 1091 -40.40 -42.85 -30.05
CA HIS A 1091 -41.60 -43.34 -30.73
C HIS A 1091 -42.01 -42.33 -31.82
N GLN A 1092 -41.92 -42.72 -33.10
CA GLN A 1092 -42.58 -42.00 -34.18
C GLN A 1092 -44.10 -42.12 -34.04
N PRO A 1093 -44.88 -41.02 -34.13
CA PRO A 1093 -46.33 -41.10 -34.14
C PRO A 1093 -46.83 -41.65 -35.49
N GLY A 1094 -47.57 -42.75 -35.42
CA GLY A 1094 -48.19 -43.39 -36.58
C GLY A 1094 -49.21 -42.50 -37.26
N ARG A 1095 -49.15 -42.47 -38.60
CA ARG A 1095 -50.23 -41.98 -39.47
C ARG A 1095 -51.53 -42.71 -39.16
N LYS A 1096 -52.56 -41.99 -38.72
CA LYS A 1096 -53.95 -42.40 -38.89
C LYS A 1096 -54.49 -41.70 -40.13
N GLU A 1097 -54.76 -42.49 -41.16
CA GLU A 1097 -55.71 -42.14 -42.21
C GLU A 1097 -57.11 -42.10 -41.61
N ILE A 1098 -57.86 -41.05 -41.93
CA ILE A 1098 -59.30 -40.92 -41.66
C ILE A 1098 -59.99 -41.07 -43.01
N GLU A 1099 -60.69 -42.18 -43.21
CA GLU A 1099 -61.85 -42.26 -44.10
C GLU A 1099 -63.10 -42.46 -43.22
N LEU A 1100 -64.01 -41.48 -43.35
CA LEU A 1100 -65.39 -41.35 -42.85
C LEU A 1100 -65.67 -41.47 -41.35
#